data_AF-A0A0N8H5M5-F1
#
_entry.id   AF-A0A0N8H5M5-F1
#
_cell.length_a   1.000
_cell.length_b   1.000
_cell.length_c   1.000
_cell.angle_alpha   90.00
_cell.angle_beta   90.00
_cell.angle_gamma   90.00
#
_symmetry.space_group_name_H-M   'P 1'
#
loop_
_entity.id
_entity.type
_entity.pdbx_description
1 polymer ?
#
loop_
_entity_poly.entity_id
_entity_poly.type
_entity_poly.pdbx_seq_one_letter_code
_entity_poly.pdbx_strand_id
1 'polypeptide(L)'
;MTSVTFSRYLFWFLLPAFSLALLEERFVSFEPADGVVELQGATILHDASDQIGIQIAAHSLADDLEEITRIASKVIKLDIAKTNGSLPHIESLGGIETSSTVIILATANSPLVQLLEKGDKIKVLDIRGKWETFKTTIVKSPLPGTKQGLLIVGSDKRGTMFGAYTLAEQSGQSPLHWWDDVPATKHAKVYALPKTTIYGEPTVKYRGLFINDEAPSLTGWWSRYHNVTDYTLDSEFYEHVFDLLLRLKANFLWPAMWASFVPGPGRRFFTDDPRNQQLADDYGIVVSTSHHEPMQRASNEWDADEQGLWDWVKNNENVTRFMEEGVERAGQNESYFTLGMRGPNDGAIQADDPIAVLEDVFSTEREILAKYYGNETAANQVWTIYKEVAIYYAAGLVPPEDVTLMFTDDNWGNIQRLPTESETERSGGIGLYYHFQYVGRPKSWKWQNTNNLPKVFKELYHAYQRGADQIWVMNVGDLKPMELPLSFAMDLAWNASRFDFDTIPSYLEAFAERDFGSEYAEEIASILLAYSHLVGMRKFESTEASTYSLLNFHEAERILKAWEELSARTTEVGNNLAKDRQDAFYHLVGYPVLAGANYHAVVIGQAKNYRFSLERRNSANIVAQQVLEAFEADFDFVQKYDEIAGGKWAGIASTPKFDVSTGDWRPASRDVVSNLSYVQSRQNFDYGFGNLGIYAEQSSSAYAQGRICASINAAWPTKNSFSPQLPSLDPYSPQVRTIDLFHRGDHRFPLGWSVQVPFEWVKVTPTEGTLTKDQPEQRLNVSVDWSAVPKGLEQTVKIRIEWDPVPYFDLVHLPVRNERVPDDFRGFPEAGGLISIEAPHFQRASDEDVSFEHVKLLGTRSESGSIALRPYRAARASSSAAEAAWVEYDIYIFSDSSPGLTATIYVNGGLDTDPDLLMKYSLSLVTGSETANFTRLLDEPETAGDVPPGWTESVADHVWIRKIALGSVKPGAYTLRWQVNSPEVYLEKIVLDVQGRLAQSYLGPPESSHVGNDD
;
A
#
# COMPACT_ATOMS: atom_id res chain seq x y z
N MET A 1 3.58 29.51 46.14
CA MET A 1 2.57 30.04 47.08
C MET A 1 1.34 30.42 46.26
N THR A 2 0.17 29.90 46.63
CA THR A 2 -1.22 30.25 46.23
C THR A 2 -1.54 30.25 44.71
N SER A 3 -2.08 29.16 44.14
CA SER A 3 -3.49 28.70 44.18
C SER A 3 -4.48 29.62 43.45
N VAL A 4 -4.80 29.31 42.19
CA VAL A 4 -6.17 29.37 41.64
C VAL A 4 -6.33 28.26 40.60
N THR A 5 -6.96 27.15 41.01
CA THR A 5 -7.59 26.13 40.17
C THR A 5 -8.99 26.59 39.76
N PHE A 6 -9.33 26.57 38.47
CA PHE A 6 -10.72 26.50 38.02
C PHE A 6 -10.86 25.67 36.72
N SER A 7 -11.27 24.43 36.93
CA SER A 7 -12.15 23.57 36.12
C SER A 7 -12.70 24.15 34.80
N ARG A 8 -12.39 23.48 33.69
CA ARG A 8 -13.30 23.32 32.53
C ARG A 8 -13.25 21.87 32.04
N TYR A 9 -14.09 21.04 32.66
CA TYR A 9 -14.54 19.76 32.11
C TYR A 9 -16.05 19.82 31.89
N LEU A 10 -16.48 19.05 30.88
CA LEU A 10 -17.85 18.65 30.53
C LEU A 10 -18.74 19.70 29.84
N PHE A 11 -18.72 19.66 28.51
CA PHE A 11 -19.94 19.58 27.68
C PHE A 11 -19.57 18.95 26.33
N TRP A 12 -19.17 17.67 26.33
CA TRP A 12 -19.31 16.83 25.14
C TRP A 12 -20.70 16.22 25.23
N PHE A 13 -21.61 16.68 24.38
CA PHE A 13 -22.90 16.03 24.20
C PHE A 13 -22.66 14.62 23.69
N LEU A 14 -23.22 13.66 24.41
CA LEU A 14 -23.49 12.29 23.97
C LEU A 14 -24.27 12.32 22.66
N LEU A 15 -23.58 12.35 21.52
CA LEU A 15 -24.04 11.61 20.35
C LEU A 15 -23.67 10.16 20.61
N PRO A 16 -24.60 9.19 20.51
CA PRO A 16 -24.18 7.80 20.51
C PRO A 16 -23.24 7.67 19.32
N ALA A 17 -21.98 7.34 19.59
CA ALA A 17 -21.11 6.79 18.56
C ALA A 17 -21.86 5.55 18.06
N PHE A 18 -22.56 5.68 16.93
CA PHE A 18 -23.06 4.53 16.22
C PHE A 18 -21.81 3.74 15.88
N SER A 19 -21.56 2.65 16.59
CA SER A 19 -20.51 1.70 16.25
C SER A 19 -20.87 1.15 14.87
N LEU A 20 -20.33 1.75 13.82
CA LEU A 20 -20.43 1.23 12.47
C LEU A 20 -19.49 0.02 12.40
N ALA A 21 -20.00 -1.13 11.95
CA ALA A 21 -19.13 -2.26 11.65
C ALA A 21 -18.48 -1.96 10.29
N LEU A 22 -17.16 -1.72 10.24
CA LEU A 22 -16.44 -1.34 9.02
C LEU A 22 -17.10 -0.18 8.23
N LEU A 23 -17.55 0.85 8.96
CA LEU A 23 -18.24 2.04 8.39
C LEU A 23 -19.64 1.78 7.81
N GLU A 24 -20.18 0.56 7.94
CA GLU A 24 -21.53 0.20 7.52
C GLU A 24 -22.58 0.32 8.62
N GLU A 25 -23.83 0.50 8.20
CA GLU A 25 -24.96 0.56 9.14
C GLU A 25 -25.25 -0.80 9.77
N ARG A 26 -24.99 -0.93 11.06
CA ARG A 26 -25.20 -2.18 11.82
C ARG A 26 -26.68 -2.54 11.95
N PHE A 27 -27.10 -3.76 11.59
CA PHE A 27 -28.46 -4.30 11.83
C PHE A 27 -28.47 -5.54 12.74
N VAL A 28 -27.31 -5.95 13.25
CA VAL A 28 -27.14 -7.03 14.25
C VAL A 28 -26.83 -6.47 15.64
N SER A 29 -27.30 -7.15 16.68
CA SER A 29 -26.97 -6.94 18.09
C SER A 29 -26.71 -8.28 18.79
N PHE A 30 -25.87 -8.25 19.82
CA PHE A 30 -25.63 -9.40 20.71
C PHE A 30 -26.39 -9.28 22.04
N GLU A 31 -26.97 -8.11 22.31
CA GLU A 31 -27.76 -7.82 23.50
C GLU A 31 -29.28 -7.87 23.21
N PRO A 32 -30.10 -8.43 24.13
CA PRO A 32 -31.54 -8.40 24.00
C PRO A 32 -32.08 -6.96 24.18
N ALA A 33 -33.00 -6.55 23.31
CA ALA A 33 -33.69 -5.26 23.42
C ALA A 33 -35.14 -5.36 22.92
N ASP A 34 -35.93 -4.31 23.16
CA ASP A 34 -37.33 -4.31 22.69
C ASP A 34 -37.40 -4.33 21.16
N GLY A 35 -38.16 -5.30 20.64
CA GLY A 35 -38.42 -5.43 19.20
C GLY A 35 -37.38 -6.20 18.39
N VAL A 36 -36.24 -6.59 18.98
CA VAL A 36 -35.23 -7.40 18.28
C VAL A 36 -35.73 -8.82 18.00
N VAL A 37 -35.15 -9.47 16.99
CA VAL A 37 -35.50 -10.83 16.57
C VAL A 37 -34.30 -11.75 16.76
N GLU A 38 -34.45 -12.76 17.63
CA GLU A 38 -33.41 -13.78 17.86
C GLU A 38 -33.27 -14.69 16.64
N LEU A 39 -32.06 -14.78 16.08
CA LEU A 39 -31.74 -15.49 14.83
C LEU A 39 -31.15 -16.89 15.05
N GLN A 40 -30.78 -17.22 16.29
CA GLN A 40 -30.16 -18.50 16.60
C GLN A 40 -31.10 -19.68 16.26
N GLY A 41 -30.61 -20.63 15.46
CA GLY A 41 -31.39 -21.78 14.99
C GLY A 41 -32.62 -21.40 14.13
N ALA A 42 -32.71 -20.16 13.65
CA ALA A 42 -33.78 -19.74 12.76
C ALA A 42 -33.70 -20.52 11.44
N THR A 43 -34.85 -20.98 10.94
CA THR A 43 -34.89 -21.61 9.63
C THR A 43 -34.59 -20.58 8.55
N ILE A 44 -33.63 -20.86 7.67
CA ILE A 44 -33.32 -20.06 6.49
C ILE A 44 -34.19 -20.55 5.33
N LEU A 45 -34.89 -19.63 4.69
CA LEU A 45 -35.83 -19.88 3.61
C LEU A 45 -35.36 -19.15 2.35
N HIS A 46 -35.43 -19.81 1.21
CA HIS A 46 -35.23 -19.17 -0.10
C HIS A 46 -36.24 -19.68 -1.13
N ASP A 47 -36.54 -18.87 -2.15
CA ASP A 47 -37.43 -19.27 -3.23
C ASP A 47 -36.72 -20.26 -4.19
N ALA A 48 -37.45 -21.27 -4.67
CA ALA A 48 -36.96 -22.25 -5.64
C ALA A 48 -36.83 -21.66 -7.05
N SER A 49 -37.51 -20.55 -7.35
CA SER A 49 -37.40 -19.88 -8.65
C SER A 49 -36.24 -18.88 -8.73
N ASP A 50 -35.63 -18.54 -7.59
CA ASP A 50 -34.44 -17.69 -7.58
C ASP A 50 -33.22 -18.44 -8.13
N GLN A 51 -32.22 -17.67 -8.55
CA GLN A 51 -30.98 -18.21 -9.13
C GLN A 51 -30.18 -19.03 -8.09
N ILE A 52 -29.38 -20.00 -8.55
CA ILE A 52 -28.67 -20.96 -7.70
C ILE A 52 -27.77 -20.30 -6.64
N GLY A 53 -27.20 -19.12 -6.93
CA GLY A 53 -26.45 -18.32 -5.97
C GLY A 53 -27.19 -18.04 -4.66
N ILE A 54 -28.52 -17.89 -4.67
CA ILE A 54 -29.30 -17.69 -3.44
C ILE A 54 -29.29 -18.96 -2.57
N GLN A 55 -29.31 -20.13 -3.20
CA GLN A 55 -29.15 -21.40 -2.48
C GLN A 55 -27.75 -21.51 -1.89
N ILE A 56 -26.70 -21.13 -2.63
CA ILE A 56 -25.30 -21.14 -2.15
C ILE A 56 -25.18 -20.24 -0.91
N ALA A 57 -25.61 -18.98 -1.00
CA ALA A 57 -25.57 -18.04 0.12
C ALA A 57 -26.42 -18.50 1.32
N ALA A 58 -27.55 -19.17 1.10
CA ALA A 58 -28.38 -19.71 2.17
C ALA A 58 -27.68 -20.82 2.96
N HIS A 59 -26.94 -21.71 2.29
CA HIS A 59 -26.17 -22.77 2.96
C HIS A 59 -24.94 -22.19 3.65
N SER A 60 -24.18 -21.33 2.97
CA SER A 60 -23.03 -20.66 3.57
C SER A 60 -23.40 -19.86 4.83
N LEU A 61 -24.51 -19.11 4.80
CA LEU A 61 -25.01 -18.42 6.00
C LEU A 61 -25.45 -19.38 7.11
N ALA A 62 -25.98 -20.56 6.78
CA ALA A 62 -26.35 -21.56 7.77
C ALA A 62 -25.12 -22.09 8.51
N ASP A 63 -24.05 -22.38 7.75
CA ASP A 63 -22.77 -22.86 8.27
C ASP A 63 -22.10 -21.77 9.13
N ASP A 64 -22.05 -20.53 8.65
CA ASP A 64 -21.50 -19.39 9.40
C ASP A 64 -22.24 -19.19 10.74
N LEU A 65 -23.58 -19.22 10.74
CA LEU A 65 -24.37 -19.08 11.96
C LEU A 65 -24.20 -20.28 12.91
N GLU A 66 -23.99 -21.48 12.38
CA GLU A 66 -23.64 -22.65 13.20
C GLU A 66 -22.26 -22.47 13.84
N GLU A 67 -21.26 -22.00 13.10
CA GLU A 67 -19.94 -21.72 13.65
C GLU A 67 -20.02 -20.65 14.74
N ILE A 68 -20.76 -19.56 14.52
CA ILE A 68 -20.91 -18.45 15.47
C ILE A 68 -21.67 -18.87 16.73
N THR A 69 -22.80 -19.58 16.57
CA THR A 69 -23.78 -19.80 17.66
C THR A 69 -23.77 -21.22 18.23
N ARG A 70 -23.07 -22.16 17.59
CA ARG A 70 -23.07 -23.61 17.85
C ARG A 70 -24.45 -24.28 17.70
N ILE A 71 -25.37 -23.63 16.97
CA ILE A 71 -26.70 -24.15 16.70
C ILE A 71 -26.94 -24.11 15.19
N ALA A 72 -27.13 -25.30 14.61
CA ALA A 72 -27.39 -25.47 13.19
C ALA A 72 -28.71 -24.81 12.78
N SER A 73 -28.68 -24.06 11.69
CA SER A 73 -29.86 -23.51 11.04
C SER A 73 -30.30 -24.44 9.92
N LYS A 74 -31.61 -24.71 9.82
CA LYS A 74 -32.14 -25.51 8.71
C LYS A 74 -32.37 -24.63 7.49
N VAL A 75 -31.86 -25.02 6.33
CA VAL A 75 -32.18 -24.39 5.04
C VAL A 75 -33.38 -25.09 4.38
N ILE A 76 -34.37 -24.32 3.92
CA ILE A 76 -35.52 -24.84 3.18
C ILE A 76 -35.76 -24.04 1.90
N LYS A 77 -35.85 -24.78 0.81
CA LYS A 77 -36.26 -24.29 -0.50
C LYS A 77 -37.80 -24.25 -0.62
N LEU A 78 -38.35 -23.09 -0.94
CA LEU A 78 -39.79 -22.85 -1.11
C LEU A 78 -40.17 -22.89 -2.59
N ASP A 79 -40.98 -23.86 -3.00
CA ASP A 79 -41.50 -23.93 -4.37
C ASP A 79 -42.89 -23.29 -4.44
N ILE A 80 -42.93 -21.97 -4.63
CA ILE A 80 -44.18 -21.19 -4.67
C ILE A 80 -45.06 -21.56 -5.88
N ALA A 81 -44.45 -22.06 -6.96
CA ALA A 81 -45.20 -22.55 -8.11
C ALA A 81 -46.07 -23.77 -7.74
N LYS A 82 -45.57 -24.65 -6.85
CA LYS A 82 -46.33 -25.81 -6.35
C LYS A 82 -47.41 -25.47 -5.31
N THR A 83 -47.43 -24.26 -4.76
CA THR A 83 -48.41 -23.83 -3.74
C THR A 83 -49.60 -23.07 -4.33
N ASN A 84 -49.82 -23.14 -5.66
CA ASN A 84 -50.85 -22.38 -6.37
C ASN A 84 -50.81 -20.86 -6.07
N GLY A 85 -49.61 -20.30 -5.90
CA GLY A 85 -49.44 -18.86 -5.62
C GLY A 85 -49.95 -18.43 -4.25
N SER A 86 -49.90 -19.32 -3.25
CA SER A 86 -50.19 -19.01 -1.85
C SER A 86 -48.96 -19.27 -0.98
N LEU A 87 -48.82 -18.49 0.10
CA LEU A 87 -47.72 -18.71 1.05
C LEU A 87 -47.94 -20.05 1.79
N PRO A 88 -46.97 -20.99 1.75
CA PRO A 88 -47.11 -22.26 2.44
C PRO A 88 -47.13 -22.06 3.95
N HIS A 89 -47.88 -22.92 4.66
CA HIS A 89 -47.83 -22.97 6.11
C HIS A 89 -46.50 -23.60 6.57
N ILE A 90 -45.85 -23.04 7.58
CA ILE A 90 -44.50 -23.49 8.00
C ILE A 90 -44.44 -24.98 8.35
N GLU A 91 -45.52 -25.53 8.94
CA GLU A 91 -45.62 -26.96 9.29
C GLU A 91 -45.58 -27.89 8.07
N SER A 92 -46.06 -27.41 6.91
CA SER A 92 -46.06 -28.20 5.66
C SER A 92 -44.67 -28.37 5.06
N LEU A 93 -43.67 -27.63 5.57
CA LEU A 93 -42.29 -27.62 5.09
C LEU A 93 -41.39 -28.62 5.84
N GLY A 94 -41.98 -29.46 6.69
CA GLY A 94 -41.32 -30.60 7.35
C GLY A 94 -40.43 -30.20 8.53
N GLY A 95 -40.86 -30.54 9.75
CA GLY A 95 -40.01 -30.51 10.95
C GLY A 95 -39.71 -29.13 11.54
N ILE A 96 -40.57 -28.12 11.32
CA ILE A 96 -40.47 -26.80 11.96
C ILE A 96 -41.60 -26.65 12.96
N GLU A 97 -41.28 -26.25 14.20
CA GLU A 97 -42.27 -25.95 15.23
C GLU A 97 -43.08 -24.68 14.89
N THR A 98 -44.37 -24.69 15.20
CA THR A 98 -45.22 -23.51 15.11
C THR A 98 -44.71 -22.42 16.06
N SER A 99 -44.64 -21.17 15.59
CA SER A 99 -44.03 -20.00 16.27
C SER A 99 -42.51 -19.83 16.11
N SER A 100 -41.87 -20.44 15.11
CA SER A 100 -40.44 -20.22 14.79
C SER A 100 -40.14 -18.81 14.25
N THR A 101 -38.89 -18.36 14.50
CA THR A 101 -38.26 -17.27 13.76
C THR A 101 -37.70 -17.82 12.45
N VAL A 102 -37.79 -17.05 11.36
CA VAL A 102 -37.22 -17.41 10.05
C VAL A 102 -36.30 -16.30 9.52
N ILE A 103 -35.33 -16.68 8.69
CA ILE A 103 -34.56 -15.78 7.83
C ILE A 103 -35.03 -16.06 6.40
N ILE A 104 -35.38 -15.02 5.63
CA ILE A 104 -35.81 -15.17 4.24
C ILE A 104 -34.81 -14.47 3.33
N LEU A 105 -34.19 -15.22 2.43
CA LEU A 105 -33.33 -14.73 1.37
C LEU A 105 -34.07 -14.85 0.04
N ALA A 106 -34.29 -13.73 -0.66
CA ALA A 106 -34.98 -13.77 -1.95
C ALA A 106 -34.69 -12.53 -2.80
N THR A 107 -34.78 -12.66 -4.12
CA THR A 107 -34.71 -11.48 -4.99
C THR A 107 -36.01 -10.68 -4.97
N ALA A 108 -35.94 -9.38 -5.26
CA ALA A 108 -37.09 -8.47 -5.27
C ALA A 108 -38.18 -8.84 -6.28
N ASN A 109 -37.84 -9.69 -7.26
CA ASN A 109 -38.74 -10.16 -8.30
C ASN A 109 -39.25 -11.60 -8.05
N SER A 110 -38.76 -12.29 -7.01
CA SER A 110 -39.20 -13.64 -6.67
C SER A 110 -40.72 -13.71 -6.39
N PRO A 111 -41.40 -14.80 -6.76
CA PRO A 111 -42.80 -15.05 -6.40
C PRO A 111 -43.06 -14.93 -4.90
N LEU A 112 -42.12 -15.38 -4.05
CA LEU A 112 -42.19 -15.21 -2.60
C LEU A 112 -42.31 -13.74 -2.20
N VAL A 113 -41.42 -12.87 -2.70
CA VAL A 113 -41.45 -11.43 -2.37
C VAL A 113 -42.70 -10.76 -2.94
N GLN A 114 -43.17 -11.15 -4.14
CA GLN A 114 -44.41 -10.63 -4.70
C GLN A 114 -45.63 -10.95 -3.82
N LEU A 115 -45.70 -12.15 -3.24
CA LEU A 115 -46.76 -12.53 -2.32
C LEU A 115 -46.68 -11.77 -0.99
N LEU A 116 -45.47 -11.56 -0.47
CA LEU A 116 -45.24 -10.75 0.73
C LEU A 116 -45.64 -9.29 0.49
N GLU A 117 -45.30 -8.71 -0.67
CA GLU A 117 -45.68 -7.35 -1.06
C GLU A 117 -47.20 -7.20 -1.22
N LYS A 118 -47.87 -8.18 -1.86
CA LYS A 118 -49.34 -8.22 -1.97
C LYS A 118 -50.03 -8.32 -0.60
N GLY A 119 -49.37 -8.91 0.38
CA GLY A 119 -49.84 -9.02 1.77
C GLY A 119 -49.48 -7.81 2.65
N ASP A 120 -48.99 -6.71 2.07
CA ASP A 120 -48.49 -5.51 2.78
C ASP A 120 -47.39 -5.82 3.82
N LYS A 121 -46.62 -6.90 3.60
CA LYS A 121 -45.55 -7.33 4.52
C LYS A 121 -44.21 -6.64 4.26
N ILE A 122 -43.93 -6.29 3.00
CA ILE A 122 -42.71 -5.62 2.58
C ILE A 122 -43.02 -4.71 1.39
N LYS A 123 -42.21 -3.67 1.19
CA LYS A 123 -42.17 -2.84 -0.02
C LYS A 123 -40.77 -2.91 -0.60
N VAL A 124 -40.65 -3.18 -1.90
CA VAL A 124 -39.34 -3.35 -2.57
C VAL A 124 -39.13 -2.45 -3.78
N LEU A 125 -40.04 -1.50 -4.01
CA LEU A 125 -39.95 -0.52 -5.11
C LEU A 125 -38.69 0.37 -5.06
N ASP A 126 -38.11 0.54 -3.88
CA ASP A 126 -36.88 1.32 -3.65
C ASP A 126 -35.59 0.56 -4.00
N ILE A 127 -35.67 -0.76 -4.23
CA ILE A 127 -34.54 -1.60 -4.65
C ILE A 127 -34.77 -2.28 -6.02
N ARG A 128 -36.02 -2.49 -6.44
CA ARG A 128 -36.33 -3.23 -7.67
C ARG A 128 -35.76 -2.52 -8.90
N GLY A 129 -34.99 -3.25 -9.71
CA GLY A 129 -34.37 -2.75 -10.94
C GLY A 129 -33.05 -2.00 -10.75
N LYS A 130 -32.56 -1.87 -9.51
CA LYS A 130 -31.22 -1.34 -9.21
C LYS A 130 -30.15 -2.42 -9.32
N TRP A 131 -28.90 -2.02 -9.47
CA TRP A 131 -27.74 -2.91 -9.48
C TRP A 131 -27.29 -3.26 -8.05
N GLU A 132 -27.25 -4.54 -7.71
CA GLU A 132 -26.62 -5.09 -6.50
C GLU A 132 -27.04 -4.48 -5.15
N THR A 133 -28.21 -3.84 -5.13
CA THR A 133 -28.78 -3.18 -3.95
C THR A 133 -29.46 -4.24 -3.09
N PHE A 134 -29.42 -4.10 -1.76
CA PHE A 134 -30.19 -4.97 -0.88
C PHE A 134 -30.81 -4.26 0.30
N LYS A 135 -31.85 -4.89 0.83
CA LYS A 135 -32.63 -4.41 1.97
C LYS A 135 -32.69 -5.49 3.03
N THR A 136 -32.52 -5.09 4.29
CA THR A 136 -32.86 -5.93 5.44
C THR A 136 -34.06 -5.34 6.18
N THR A 137 -34.98 -6.17 6.65
CA THR A 137 -36.12 -5.71 7.46
C THR A 137 -36.73 -6.84 8.28
N ILE A 138 -37.26 -6.52 9.46
CA ILE A 138 -38.03 -7.48 10.27
C ILE A 138 -39.50 -7.42 9.90
N VAL A 139 -40.10 -8.59 9.69
CA VAL A 139 -41.52 -8.75 9.38
C VAL A 139 -42.20 -9.63 10.42
N LYS A 140 -43.42 -9.24 10.82
CA LYS A 140 -44.30 -10.05 11.68
C LYS A 140 -45.10 -11.05 10.86
N SER A 141 -45.06 -12.31 11.29
CA SER A 141 -45.69 -13.46 10.62
C SER A 141 -45.49 -13.42 9.10
N PRO A 142 -44.23 -13.51 8.62
CA PRO A 142 -43.94 -13.49 7.18
C PRO A 142 -44.61 -14.66 6.44
N LEU A 143 -44.70 -15.82 7.08
CA LEU A 143 -45.42 -16.99 6.58
C LEU A 143 -46.50 -17.44 7.59
N PRO A 144 -47.61 -18.03 7.15
CA PRO A 144 -48.55 -18.68 8.05
C PRO A 144 -47.84 -19.68 8.99
N GLY A 145 -48.05 -19.54 10.30
CA GLY A 145 -47.41 -20.37 11.34
C GLY A 145 -46.08 -19.85 11.89
N THR A 146 -45.53 -18.76 11.34
CA THR A 146 -44.32 -18.09 11.86
C THR A 146 -44.67 -16.89 12.74
N LYS A 147 -43.82 -16.57 13.72
CA LYS A 147 -44.01 -15.41 14.60
C LYS A 147 -43.43 -14.13 13.98
N GLN A 148 -42.20 -14.22 13.51
CA GLN A 148 -41.42 -13.10 12.98
C GLN A 148 -40.30 -13.62 12.09
N GLY A 149 -39.71 -12.77 11.26
CA GLY A 149 -38.53 -13.13 10.51
C GLY A 149 -37.74 -11.92 10.03
N LEU A 150 -36.46 -12.15 9.78
CA LEU A 150 -35.57 -11.23 9.09
C LEU A 150 -35.66 -11.51 7.59
N LEU A 151 -36.06 -10.52 6.81
CA LEU A 151 -36.05 -10.58 5.36
C LEU A 151 -34.79 -9.88 4.86
N ILE A 152 -34.04 -10.55 4.00
CA ILE A 152 -32.93 -10.02 3.23
C ILE A 152 -33.34 -10.13 1.76
N VAL A 153 -33.61 -8.98 1.15
CA VAL A 153 -34.11 -8.91 -0.23
C VAL A 153 -33.13 -8.11 -1.08
N GLY A 154 -32.52 -8.75 -2.07
CA GLY A 154 -31.69 -8.08 -3.07
C GLY A 154 -32.50 -7.63 -4.28
N SER A 155 -32.01 -6.62 -4.99
CA SER A 155 -32.52 -6.22 -6.31
C SER A 155 -32.32 -7.33 -7.35
N ASP A 156 -31.24 -8.11 -7.19
CA ASP A 156 -30.78 -9.20 -8.04
C ASP A 156 -30.10 -10.33 -7.22
N LYS A 157 -29.48 -11.30 -7.92
CA LYS A 157 -28.71 -12.41 -7.34
C LYS A 157 -27.68 -11.92 -6.33
N ARG A 158 -26.77 -11.05 -6.78
CA ARG A 158 -25.62 -10.58 -6.00
C ARG A 158 -26.04 -9.71 -4.83
N GLY A 159 -26.99 -8.79 -5.00
CA GLY A 159 -27.52 -8.00 -3.88
C GLY A 159 -28.06 -8.89 -2.75
N THR A 160 -28.77 -9.98 -3.09
CA THR A 160 -29.30 -10.91 -2.08
C THR A 160 -28.16 -11.66 -1.38
N MET A 161 -27.14 -12.11 -2.12
CA MET A 161 -25.96 -12.78 -1.56
C MET A 161 -25.15 -11.84 -0.66
N PHE A 162 -24.89 -10.60 -1.09
CA PHE A 162 -24.21 -9.58 -0.28
C PHE A 162 -24.95 -9.31 1.03
N GLY A 163 -26.28 -9.26 1.01
CA GLY A 163 -27.06 -9.13 2.24
C GLY A 163 -26.90 -10.31 3.20
N ALA A 164 -26.81 -11.54 2.69
CA ALA A 164 -26.56 -12.74 3.50
C ALA A 164 -25.15 -12.70 4.12
N TYR A 165 -24.12 -12.38 3.33
CA TYR A 165 -22.75 -12.27 3.82
C TYR A 165 -22.54 -11.08 4.78
N THR A 166 -23.26 -9.97 4.59
CA THR A 166 -23.27 -8.86 5.55
C THR A 166 -23.85 -9.29 6.89
N LEU A 167 -24.91 -10.12 6.89
CA LEU A 167 -25.44 -10.70 8.13
C LEU A 167 -24.39 -11.61 8.80
N ALA A 168 -23.71 -12.46 8.03
CA ALA A 168 -22.66 -13.32 8.56
C ALA A 168 -21.52 -12.51 9.19
N GLU A 169 -21.03 -11.48 8.50
CA GLU A 169 -19.96 -10.59 8.98
C GLU A 169 -20.36 -9.86 10.25
N GLN A 170 -21.52 -9.19 10.26
CA GLN A 170 -22.00 -8.50 11.47
C GLN A 170 -22.33 -9.46 12.63
N SER A 171 -22.52 -10.75 12.35
CA SER A 171 -22.75 -11.78 13.37
C SER A 171 -21.46 -12.39 13.91
N GLY A 172 -20.31 -12.21 13.22
CA GLY A 172 -19.00 -12.67 13.68
C GLY A 172 -18.17 -13.48 12.69
N GLN A 173 -18.57 -13.60 11.41
CA GLN A 173 -17.79 -14.31 10.39
C GLN A 173 -17.00 -13.37 9.49
N SER A 174 -15.67 -13.36 9.60
CA SER A 174 -14.82 -12.54 8.74
C SER A 174 -14.91 -12.97 7.26
N PRO A 175 -14.86 -12.04 6.29
CA PRO A 175 -14.57 -12.35 4.89
C PRO A 175 -13.30 -13.18 4.70
N LEU A 176 -12.33 -13.03 5.61
CA LEU A 176 -11.03 -13.69 5.56
C LEU A 176 -11.00 -15.02 6.32
N HIS A 177 -12.15 -15.55 6.75
CA HIS A 177 -12.22 -16.76 7.58
C HIS A 177 -11.48 -17.97 6.98
N TRP A 178 -11.52 -18.13 5.66
CA TRP A 178 -10.79 -19.19 4.98
C TRP A 178 -9.40 -18.76 4.52
N TRP A 179 -9.23 -17.55 4.00
CA TRP A 179 -7.95 -17.12 3.41
C TRP A 179 -6.89 -16.71 4.44
N ASP A 180 -7.28 -16.30 5.66
CA ASP A 180 -6.39 -15.97 6.77
C ASP A 180 -6.71 -16.73 8.05
N ASP A 181 -7.52 -17.79 7.96
CA ASP A 181 -7.92 -18.62 9.10
C ASP A 181 -8.51 -17.81 10.28
N VAL A 182 -9.18 -16.69 9.98
CA VAL A 182 -9.85 -15.88 11.00
C VAL A 182 -11.04 -16.66 11.56
N PRO A 183 -11.01 -17.16 12.81
CA PRO A 183 -12.10 -18.00 13.29
C PRO A 183 -13.38 -17.18 13.49
N ALA A 184 -14.53 -17.84 13.37
CA ALA A 184 -15.81 -17.21 13.70
C ALA A 184 -15.83 -16.72 15.16
N THR A 185 -16.16 -15.45 15.38
CA THR A 185 -16.37 -14.89 16.71
C THR A 185 -17.61 -15.52 17.32
N LYS A 186 -17.45 -16.17 18.49
CA LYS A 186 -18.54 -16.94 19.10
C LYS A 186 -19.49 -16.02 19.87
N HIS A 187 -20.78 -16.13 19.57
CA HIS A 187 -21.83 -15.41 20.27
C HIS A 187 -22.91 -16.36 20.76
N ALA A 188 -23.28 -16.25 22.04
CA ALA A 188 -24.33 -17.09 22.61
C ALA A 188 -25.68 -16.83 21.95
N LYS A 189 -25.92 -15.58 21.54
CA LYS A 189 -27.14 -15.10 20.87
C LYS A 189 -26.81 -14.05 19.83
N VAL A 190 -27.57 -14.06 18.75
CA VAL A 190 -27.52 -13.08 17.67
C VAL A 190 -28.94 -12.56 17.44
N TYR A 191 -29.07 -11.24 17.38
CA TYR A 191 -30.36 -10.56 17.24
C TYR A 191 -30.35 -9.61 16.04
N ALA A 192 -31.41 -9.65 15.22
CA ALA A 192 -31.68 -8.61 14.24
C ALA A 192 -32.35 -7.40 14.92
N LEU A 193 -31.86 -6.21 14.64
CA LEU A 193 -32.39 -4.94 15.15
C LEU A 193 -33.71 -4.56 14.44
N PRO A 194 -34.72 -3.98 15.15
CA PRO A 194 -36.04 -3.61 14.61
C PRO A 194 -36.01 -2.39 13.68
N LYS A 195 -35.17 -2.43 12.65
CA LYS A 195 -35.04 -1.38 11.65
C LYS A 195 -34.94 -1.98 10.24
N THR A 196 -35.22 -1.12 9.27
CA THR A 196 -34.98 -1.43 7.86
C THR A 196 -33.69 -0.75 7.46
N THR A 197 -32.75 -1.50 6.88
CA THR A 197 -31.55 -0.94 6.24
C THR A 197 -31.64 -1.12 4.73
N ILE A 198 -31.07 -0.19 3.99
CA ILE A 198 -30.95 -0.28 2.52
C ILE A 198 -29.51 0.06 2.18
N TYR A 199 -28.84 -0.89 1.53
CA TYR A 199 -27.52 -0.72 0.98
C TYR A 199 -27.68 -0.46 -0.51
N GLY A 200 -27.27 0.74 -0.93
CA GLY A 200 -27.48 1.26 -2.29
C GLY A 200 -26.66 0.54 -3.35
N GLU A 201 -26.68 1.09 -4.56
CA GLU A 201 -25.81 0.62 -5.63
C GLU A 201 -24.34 0.86 -5.25
N PRO A 202 -23.44 -0.07 -5.57
CA PRO A 202 -22.01 0.09 -5.31
C PRO A 202 -21.47 1.29 -6.08
N THR A 203 -20.42 1.91 -5.53
CA THR A 203 -19.74 3.02 -6.21
C THR A 203 -19.14 2.57 -7.54
N VAL A 204 -18.54 1.38 -7.57
CA VAL A 204 -17.95 0.78 -8.76
C VAL A 204 -18.76 -0.45 -9.17
N LYS A 205 -19.21 -0.47 -10.43
CA LYS A 205 -20.17 -1.46 -10.92
C LYS A 205 -19.62 -2.89 -10.96
N TYR A 206 -18.44 -3.06 -11.52
CA TYR A 206 -17.68 -4.31 -11.54
C TYR A 206 -16.38 -4.14 -10.73
N ARG A 207 -16.17 -4.95 -9.71
CA ARG A 207 -15.05 -4.80 -8.79
C ARG A 207 -14.51 -6.16 -8.38
N GLY A 208 -13.19 -6.31 -8.38
CA GLY A 208 -12.56 -7.54 -7.93
C GLY A 208 -11.07 -7.59 -8.23
N LEU A 209 -10.57 -8.79 -8.55
CA LEU A 209 -9.14 -9.08 -8.56
C LEU A 209 -8.67 -9.76 -9.84
N PHE A 210 -7.36 -9.67 -10.07
CA PHE A 210 -6.60 -10.43 -11.03
C PHE A 210 -5.59 -11.30 -10.29
N ILE A 211 -5.76 -12.63 -10.40
CA ILE A 211 -4.74 -13.59 -9.98
C ILE A 211 -3.69 -13.65 -11.08
N ASN A 212 -2.50 -13.19 -10.76
CA ASN A 212 -1.36 -13.10 -11.68
C ASN A 212 -0.10 -13.50 -10.94
N ASP A 213 1.06 -13.52 -11.60
CA ASP A 213 2.33 -13.74 -10.93
C ASP A 213 2.31 -15.01 -10.05
N GLU A 214 1.48 -16.01 -10.38
CA GLU A 214 1.00 -17.00 -9.40
C GLU A 214 2.01 -18.12 -9.08
N ALA A 215 3.21 -18.04 -9.65
CA ALA A 215 4.27 -19.03 -9.47
C ALA A 215 5.55 -18.37 -8.91
N PRO A 216 6.24 -18.98 -7.93
CA PRO A 216 6.04 -20.35 -7.43
C PRO A 216 4.98 -20.49 -6.32
N SER A 217 4.54 -19.39 -5.73
CA SER A 217 3.79 -19.38 -4.46
C SER A 217 2.40 -20.01 -4.55
N LEU A 218 1.41 -19.33 -5.15
CA LEU A 218 0.01 -19.79 -5.18
C LEU A 218 -0.13 -21.15 -5.88
N THR A 219 0.47 -21.26 -7.06
CA THR A 219 0.44 -22.48 -7.89
C THR A 219 1.14 -23.64 -7.19
N GLY A 220 2.28 -23.39 -6.54
CA GLY A 220 3.04 -24.42 -5.82
C GLY A 220 2.34 -24.86 -4.54
N TRP A 221 1.71 -23.92 -3.81
CA TRP A 221 0.93 -24.20 -2.61
C TRP A 221 -0.28 -25.07 -2.93
N TRP A 222 -1.13 -24.69 -3.88
CA TRP A 222 -2.34 -25.45 -4.21
C TRP A 222 -2.00 -26.87 -4.67
N SER A 223 -0.99 -26.97 -5.51
CA SER A 223 -0.44 -28.24 -6.00
C SER A 223 0.03 -29.14 -4.85
N ARG A 224 0.74 -28.58 -3.87
CA ARG A 224 1.18 -29.31 -2.66
C ARG A 224 0.00 -29.73 -1.78
N TYR A 225 -0.95 -28.83 -1.56
CA TYR A 225 -2.11 -29.06 -0.69
C TYR A 225 -2.99 -30.21 -1.21
N HIS A 226 -3.19 -30.30 -2.53
CA HIS A 226 -3.93 -31.40 -3.16
C HIS A 226 -3.07 -32.59 -3.60
N ASN A 227 -1.75 -32.49 -3.46
CA ASN A 227 -0.79 -33.49 -3.93
C ASN A 227 -1.00 -33.83 -5.43
N VAL A 228 -1.13 -32.80 -6.24
CA VAL A 228 -1.21 -32.87 -7.72
C VAL A 228 0.12 -32.44 -8.34
N THR A 229 0.37 -32.78 -9.61
CA THR A 229 1.65 -32.49 -10.29
C THR A 229 1.50 -31.75 -11.61
N ASP A 230 0.26 -31.55 -12.05
CA ASP A 230 -0.11 -30.73 -13.21
C ASP A 230 -0.30 -29.25 -12.82
N TYR A 231 -0.30 -28.95 -11.51
CA TYR A 231 -0.41 -27.62 -10.92
C TYR A 231 -1.70 -26.89 -11.29
N THR A 232 -2.75 -27.64 -11.63
CA THR A 232 -4.08 -27.17 -12.02
C THR A 232 -4.76 -26.42 -10.88
N LEU A 233 -5.33 -25.25 -11.18
CA LEU A 233 -6.26 -24.53 -10.29
C LEU A 233 -7.69 -24.87 -10.74
N ASP A 234 -8.34 -25.74 -9.97
CA ASP A 234 -9.61 -26.35 -10.31
C ASP A 234 -10.80 -25.62 -9.68
N SER A 235 -12.01 -26.20 -9.83
CA SER A 235 -13.22 -25.57 -9.31
C SER A 235 -13.24 -25.45 -7.79
N GLU A 236 -12.52 -26.31 -7.06
CA GLU A 236 -12.41 -26.22 -5.59
C GLU A 236 -11.57 -25.00 -5.20
N PHE A 237 -10.46 -24.75 -5.89
CA PHE A 237 -9.68 -23.53 -5.70
C PHE A 237 -10.55 -22.28 -5.91
N TYR A 238 -11.25 -22.24 -7.04
CA TYR A 238 -12.03 -21.08 -7.42
C TYR A 238 -13.27 -20.89 -6.56
N GLU A 239 -13.84 -21.95 -5.97
CA GLU A 239 -14.90 -21.84 -4.97
C GLU A 239 -14.46 -20.93 -3.80
N HIS A 240 -13.24 -21.13 -3.29
CA HIS A 240 -12.67 -20.29 -2.23
C HIS A 240 -12.39 -18.85 -2.69
N VAL A 241 -12.02 -18.64 -3.94
CA VAL A 241 -11.85 -17.29 -4.52
C VAL A 241 -13.20 -16.58 -4.66
N PHE A 242 -14.22 -17.28 -5.14
CA PHE A 242 -15.56 -16.72 -5.34
C PHE A 242 -16.24 -16.38 -4.00
N ASP A 243 -16.11 -17.24 -3.00
CA ASP A 243 -16.60 -16.96 -1.65
C ASP A 243 -15.92 -15.71 -1.05
N LEU A 244 -14.59 -15.59 -1.17
CA LEU A 244 -13.87 -14.37 -0.76
C LEU A 244 -14.41 -13.13 -1.46
N LEU A 245 -14.52 -13.17 -2.79
CA LEU A 245 -15.01 -12.03 -3.58
C LEU A 245 -16.40 -11.61 -3.10
N LEU A 246 -17.35 -12.55 -2.97
CA LEU A 246 -18.70 -12.19 -2.54
C LEU A 246 -18.78 -11.65 -1.11
N ARG A 247 -17.95 -12.17 -0.19
CA ARG A 247 -17.86 -11.66 1.18
C ARG A 247 -17.24 -10.27 1.26
N LEU A 248 -16.30 -9.95 0.37
CA LEU A 248 -15.81 -8.59 0.14
C LEU A 248 -16.77 -7.73 -0.69
N LYS A 249 -17.98 -8.24 -0.96
CA LYS A 249 -19.00 -7.63 -1.82
C LYS A 249 -18.45 -7.33 -3.21
N ALA A 250 -17.56 -8.13 -3.75
CA ALA A 250 -16.99 -8.04 -5.09
C ALA A 250 -17.69 -8.98 -6.09
N ASN A 251 -17.47 -8.79 -7.39
CA ASN A 251 -18.22 -9.48 -8.44
C ASN A 251 -17.43 -9.74 -9.76
N PHE A 252 -16.14 -9.43 -9.82
CA PHE A 252 -15.36 -9.48 -11.06
C PHE A 252 -14.05 -10.25 -10.88
N LEU A 253 -13.65 -11.05 -11.87
CA LEU A 253 -12.42 -11.84 -11.82
C LEU A 253 -11.68 -11.86 -13.15
N TRP A 254 -10.37 -11.62 -13.07
CA TRP A 254 -9.39 -12.13 -14.03
C TRP A 254 -8.67 -13.34 -13.40
N PRO A 255 -8.81 -14.54 -13.98
CA PRO A 255 -8.23 -15.75 -13.40
C PRO A 255 -6.73 -15.88 -13.70
N ALA A 256 -6.08 -16.77 -12.96
CA ALA A 256 -4.69 -17.20 -13.18
C ALA A 256 -4.47 -17.68 -14.61
N MET A 257 -3.35 -17.24 -15.20
CA MET A 257 -3.09 -17.36 -16.62
C MET A 257 -1.61 -17.48 -17.00
N TRP A 258 -0.68 -17.51 -16.03
CA TRP A 258 0.74 -17.57 -16.34
C TRP A 258 1.12 -18.83 -17.10
N ALA A 259 1.96 -18.63 -18.10
CA ALA A 259 2.61 -19.70 -18.83
C ALA A 259 3.53 -20.51 -17.89
N SER A 260 3.65 -21.81 -18.17
CA SER A 260 4.60 -22.70 -17.53
C SER A 260 5.32 -23.53 -18.59
N PHE A 261 6.59 -23.83 -18.32
CA PHE A 261 7.36 -24.74 -19.16
C PHE A 261 7.44 -26.15 -18.56
N VAL A 262 7.15 -26.31 -17.27
CA VAL A 262 7.23 -27.59 -16.55
C VAL A 262 6.19 -27.64 -15.42
N PRO A 263 5.06 -28.34 -15.60
CA PRO A 263 4.50 -28.79 -16.88
C PRO A 263 3.94 -27.60 -17.66
N GLY A 264 4.10 -27.60 -18.99
CA GLY A 264 3.41 -26.65 -19.86
C GLY A 264 1.99 -27.10 -20.20
N PRO A 265 1.13 -26.18 -20.69
CA PRO A 265 1.46 -24.80 -21.08
C PRO A 265 1.31 -23.75 -19.97
N GLY A 266 0.85 -24.11 -18.77
CA GLY A 266 0.55 -23.16 -17.69
C GLY A 266 -0.93 -23.17 -17.31
N ARG A 267 -1.41 -22.08 -16.72
CA ARG A 267 -2.79 -21.98 -16.21
C ARG A 267 -3.78 -21.62 -17.31
N ARG A 268 -4.92 -22.30 -17.35
CA ARG A 268 -6.00 -22.08 -18.32
C ARG A 268 -7.37 -22.26 -17.66
N PHE A 269 -7.86 -21.21 -17.00
CA PHE A 269 -9.14 -21.22 -16.26
C PHE A 269 -10.27 -22.03 -16.92
N PHE A 270 -10.50 -21.83 -18.22
CA PHE A 270 -11.62 -22.43 -18.95
C PHE A 270 -11.46 -23.91 -19.29
N THR A 271 -10.22 -24.45 -19.29
CA THR A 271 -9.93 -25.82 -19.77
C THR A 271 -9.20 -26.69 -18.77
N ASP A 272 -8.55 -26.08 -17.78
CA ASP A 272 -7.96 -26.77 -16.63
C ASP A 272 -9.05 -27.50 -15.82
N ASP A 273 -10.21 -26.86 -15.62
CA ASP A 273 -11.44 -27.50 -15.18
C ASP A 273 -12.66 -26.83 -15.84
N PRO A 274 -13.42 -27.52 -16.71
CA PRO A 274 -14.56 -26.93 -17.42
C PRO A 274 -15.71 -26.50 -16.49
N ARG A 275 -15.69 -26.90 -15.20
CA ARG A 275 -16.67 -26.43 -14.20
C ARG A 275 -16.41 -24.99 -13.76
N ASN A 276 -15.19 -24.49 -13.88
CA ASN A 276 -14.78 -23.17 -13.39
C ASN A 276 -15.70 -22.04 -13.87
N GLN A 277 -16.01 -22.01 -15.17
CA GLN A 277 -16.83 -20.94 -15.75
C GLN A 277 -18.29 -20.97 -15.28
N GLN A 278 -18.90 -22.17 -15.20
CA GLN A 278 -20.26 -22.31 -14.68
C GLN A 278 -20.31 -22.01 -13.18
N LEU A 279 -19.30 -22.43 -12.42
CA LEU A 279 -19.22 -22.16 -10.99
C LEU A 279 -19.12 -20.64 -10.73
N ALA A 280 -18.37 -19.90 -11.54
CA ALA A 280 -18.32 -18.45 -11.47
C ALA A 280 -19.72 -17.84 -11.65
N ASP A 281 -20.47 -18.25 -12.69
CA ASP A 281 -21.84 -17.77 -12.91
C ASP A 281 -22.78 -18.17 -11.75
N ASP A 282 -22.65 -19.38 -11.22
CA ASP A 282 -23.47 -19.87 -10.10
C ASP A 282 -23.27 -18.99 -8.85
N TYR A 283 -22.03 -18.60 -8.56
CA TYR A 283 -21.67 -17.65 -7.50
C TYR A 283 -21.97 -16.18 -7.89
N GLY A 284 -22.20 -15.89 -9.16
CA GLY A 284 -22.43 -14.54 -9.68
C GLY A 284 -21.17 -13.73 -9.92
N ILE A 285 -20.01 -14.37 -10.09
CA ILE A 285 -18.76 -13.72 -10.46
C ILE A 285 -18.70 -13.56 -11.98
N VAL A 286 -18.55 -12.32 -12.43
CA VAL A 286 -18.37 -11.97 -13.83
C VAL A 286 -16.94 -12.25 -14.23
N VAL A 287 -16.77 -13.21 -15.14
CA VAL A 287 -15.43 -13.61 -15.62
C VAL A 287 -15.03 -12.74 -16.80
N SER A 288 -13.82 -12.22 -16.72
CA SER A 288 -13.13 -11.55 -17.82
C SER A 288 -11.70 -12.10 -17.89
N THR A 289 -10.89 -11.55 -18.77
CA THR A 289 -9.53 -12.01 -19.05
C THR A 289 -8.60 -10.81 -19.13
N SER A 290 -7.31 -11.03 -18.87
CA SER A 290 -6.33 -9.94 -18.95
C SER A 290 -6.32 -9.32 -20.35
N HIS A 291 -5.78 -8.11 -20.46
CA HIS A 291 -5.88 -7.29 -21.68
C HIS A 291 -5.22 -7.85 -22.94
N HIS A 292 -4.49 -8.95 -22.85
CA HIS A 292 -3.89 -9.64 -23.99
C HIS A 292 -4.52 -11.02 -24.27
N GLU A 293 -5.66 -11.31 -23.63
CA GLU A 293 -6.39 -12.59 -23.68
C GLU A 293 -7.82 -12.37 -24.22
N PRO A 294 -7.97 -12.04 -25.50
CA PRO A 294 -9.26 -11.61 -26.04
C PRO A 294 -10.30 -12.74 -26.07
N MET A 295 -11.57 -12.34 -26.05
CA MET A 295 -12.70 -13.22 -26.40
C MET A 295 -12.87 -14.47 -25.52
N GLN A 296 -12.60 -14.35 -24.20
CA GLN A 296 -12.71 -15.46 -23.22
C GLN A 296 -11.78 -16.64 -23.55
N ARG A 297 -10.57 -16.33 -24.03
CA ARG A 297 -9.51 -17.30 -24.29
C ARG A 297 -8.29 -16.97 -23.48
N ALA A 298 -7.88 -17.90 -22.61
CA ALA A 298 -6.61 -17.76 -21.91
C ALA A 298 -5.45 -17.96 -22.91
N SER A 299 -4.36 -17.19 -22.78
CA SER A 299 -3.23 -17.24 -23.74
C SER A 299 -2.68 -18.65 -23.90
N ASN A 300 -2.55 -19.38 -22.79
CA ASN A 300 -2.00 -20.74 -22.78
C ASN A 300 -2.92 -21.78 -23.46
N GLU A 301 -4.18 -21.46 -23.76
CA GLU A 301 -5.03 -22.34 -24.58
C GLU A 301 -4.52 -22.42 -26.03
N TRP A 302 -3.95 -21.33 -26.56
CA TRP A 302 -3.34 -21.33 -27.89
C TRP A 302 -2.11 -22.25 -27.92
N ASP A 303 -1.26 -22.18 -26.89
CA ASP A 303 -0.06 -23.00 -26.77
C ASP A 303 -0.35 -24.48 -26.49
N ALA A 304 -1.52 -24.79 -25.92
CA ALA A 304 -1.96 -26.16 -25.69
C ALA A 304 -2.29 -26.91 -26.98
N ASP A 305 -2.80 -26.19 -27.98
CA ASP A 305 -3.27 -26.70 -29.26
C ASP A 305 -2.79 -25.76 -30.37
N GLU A 306 -1.46 -25.63 -30.54
CA GLU A 306 -0.85 -24.65 -31.45
C GLU A 306 -1.41 -24.77 -32.89
N GLN A 307 -2.19 -23.77 -33.32
CA GLN A 307 -2.75 -23.67 -34.67
C GLN A 307 -1.96 -22.69 -35.57
N GLY A 308 -0.67 -22.55 -35.32
CA GLY A 308 0.24 -21.65 -36.04
C GLY A 308 0.71 -20.47 -35.19
N LEU A 309 1.19 -19.40 -35.86
CA LEU A 309 1.65 -18.20 -35.18
C LEU A 309 0.45 -17.43 -34.58
N TRP A 310 0.62 -16.93 -33.35
CA TRP A 310 -0.25 -15.88 -32.81
C TRP A 310 0.09 -14.55 -33.48
N ASP A 311 -0.43 -14.34 -34.70
CA ASP A 311 -0.13 -13.21 -35.58
C ASP A 311 -1.34 -12.95 -36.50
N TRP A 312 -1.94 -11.76 -36.39
CA TRP A 312 -3.12 -11.41 -37.18
C TRP A 312 -2.83 -11.34 -38.68
N VAL A 313 -1.71 -10.74 -39.07
CA VAL A 313 -1.37 -10.52 -40.49
C VAL A 313 -1.10 -11.83 -41.21
N LYS A 314 -0.50 -12.81 -40.51
CA LYS A 314 -0.07 -14.07 -41.12
C LYS A 314 -1.03 -15.24 -40.86
N ASN A 315 -1.92 -15.15 -39.88
CA ASN A 315 -2.71 -16.30 -39.40
C ASN A 315 -4.14 -15.93 -38.92
N ASN A 316 -4.75 -14.86 -39.45
CA ASN A 316 -6.07 -14.40 -38.98
C ASN A 316 -7.15 -15.49 -38.96
N GLU A 317 -7.30 -16.33 -39.99
CA GLU A 317 -8.37 -17.34 -40.03
C GLU A 317 -8.35 -18.30 -38.82
N ASN A 318 -7.16 -18.71 -38.37
CA ASN A 318 -7.01 -19.57 -37.20
C ASN A 318 -7.25 -18.79 -35.90
N VAL A 319 -6.75 -17.55 -35.82
CA VAL A 319 -6.96 -16.67 -34.65
C VAL A 319 -8.44 -16.33 -34.47
N THR A 320 -9.14 -15.97 -35.55
CA THR A 320 -10.59 -15.72 -35.57
C THR A 320 -11.37 -16.93 -35.07
N ARG A 321 -11.08 -18.13 -35.60
CA ARG A 321 -11.75 -19.36 -35.15
C ARG A 321 -11.49 -19.62 -33.67
N PHE A 322 -10.25 -19.43 -33.22
CA PHE A 322 -9.87 -19.62 -31.82
C PHE A 322 -10.63 -18.66 -30.88
N MET A 323 -10.78 -17.39 -31.26
CA MET A 323 -11.58 -16.40 -30.52
C MET A 323 -13.07 -16.76 -30.53
N GLU A 324 -13.59 -17.20 -31.68
CA GLU A 324 -14.99 -17.60 -31.83
C GLU A 324 -15.39 -18.77 -30.91
N GLU A 325 -14.52 -19.77 -30.78
CA GLU A 325 -14.73 -20.91 -29.86
C GLU A 325 -14.83 -20.46 -28.40
N GLY A 326 -14.10 -19.42 -28.00
CA GLY A 326 -14.18 -18.84 -26.65
C GLY A 326 -15.54 -18.19 -26.37
N VAL A 327 -16.05 -17.42 -27.34
CA VAL A 327 -17.38 -16.80 -27.25
C VAL A 327 -18.49 -17.84 -27.25
N GLU A 328 -18.40 -18.86 -28.10
CA GLU A 328 -19.35 -19.98 -28.12
C GLU A 328 -19.39 -20.70 -26.77
N ARG A 329 -18.22 -21.00 -26.20
CA ARG A 329 -18.08 -21.66 -24.89
C ARG A 329 -18.66 -20.83 -23.75
N ALA A 330 -18.45 -19.51 -23.77
CA ALA A 330 -18.98 -18.61 -22.75
C ALA A 330 -20.52 -18.67 -22.65
N GLY A 331 -21.20 -18.93 -23.77
CA GLY A 331 -22.62 -19.25 -23.78
C GLY A 331 -23.48 -18.13 -23.18
N GLN A 332 -24.09 -18.40 -22.03
CA GLN A 332 -24.90 -17.42 -21.29
C GLN A 332 -24.33 -17.11 -19.90
N ASN A 333 -23.13 -17.60 -19.59
CA ASN A 333 -22.44 -17.25 -18.35
C ASN A 333 -22.09 -15.76 -18.37
N GLU A 334 -22.31 -15.07 -17.26
CA GLU A 334 -22.06 -13.63 -17.18
C GLU A 334 -20.58 -13.32 -17.42
N SER A 335 -20.28 -12.73 -18.58
CA SER A 335 -18.92 -12.52 -19.08
C SER A 335 -18.69 -11.05 -19.46
N TYR A 336 -17.43 -10.61 -19.34
CA TYR A 336 -16.95 -9.33 -19.88
C TYR A 336 -15.83 -9.61 -20.88
N PHE A 337 -16.12 -9.39 -22.16
CA PHE A 337 -15.22 -9.77 -23.25
C PHE A 337 -14.12 -8.72 -23.41
N THR A 338 -12.87 -9.15 -23.22
CA THR A 338 -11.70 -8.38 -23.62
C THR A 338 -11.61 -8.36 -25.14
N LEU A 339 -11.49 -7.15 -25.69
CA LEU A 339 -11.28 -6.88 -27.10
C LEU A 339 -9.81 -6.53 -27.40
N GLY A 340 -9.45 -6.63 -28.67
CA GLY A 340 -8.13 -6.30 -29.20
C GLY A 340 -7.15 -7.45 -29.10
N MET A 341 -6.00 -7.29 -29.72
CA MET A 341 -4.97 -8.33 -29.75
C MET A 341 -3.62 -7.69 -29.41
N ARG A 342 -2.85 -8.35 -28.55
CA ARG A 342 -1.42 -8.05 -28.37
C ARG A 342 -0.59 -9.20 -28.94
N GLY A 343 0.70 -8.94 -29.14
CA GLY A 343 1.65 -9.97 -29.55
C GLY A 343 1.84 -11.06 -28.48
N PRO A 344 2.55 -12.15 -28.81
CA PRO A 344 2.82 -13.24 -27.87
C PRO A 344 3.50 -12.77 -26.58
N ASN A 345 3.24 -13.45 -25.46
CA ASN A 345 3.86 -13.19 -24.14
C ASN A 345 3.75 -11.73 -23.67
N ASP A 346 2.54 -11.16 -23.75
CA ASP A 346 2.26 -9.77 -23.35
C ASP A 346 3.07 -8.70 -24.12
N GLY A 347 3.51 -9.04 -25.35
CA GLY A 347 4.31 -8.18 -26.21
C GLY A 347 3.50 -7.30 -27.16
N ALA A 348 4.13 -6.29 -27.76
CA ALA A 348 3.49 -5.45 -28.78
C ALA A 348 3.25 -6.21 -30.10
N ILE A 349 2.19 -5.84 -30.84
CA ILE A 349 1.97 -6.31 -32.22
C ILE A 349 3.19 -5.98 -33.09
N GLN A 350 3.66 -6.98 -33.84
CA GLN A 350 4.76 -6.81 -34.80
C GLN A 350 4.19 -6.64 -36.21
N ALA A 351 3.82 -5.41 -36.58
CA ALA A 351 3.28 -5.06 -37.89
C ALA A 351 3.77 -3.68 -38.35
N ASP A 352 3.75 -3.42 -39.66
CA ASP A 352 4.09 -2.11 -40.23
C ASP A 352 3.10 -1.01 -39.78
N ASP A 353 1.82 -1.38 -39.63
CA ASP A 353 0.75 -0.52 -39.13
C ASP A 353 -0.07 -1.24 -38.04
N PRO A 354 0.35 -1.18 -36.77
CA PRO A 354 -0.36 -1.81 -35.67
C PRO A 354 -1.78 -1.25 -35.43
N ILE A 355 -2.03 0.01 -35.79
CA ILE A 355 -3.34 0.65 -35.61
C ILE A 355 -4.36 0.04 -36.57
N ALA A 356 -4.02 -0.05 -37.87
CA ALA A 356 -4.89 -0.67 -38.86
C ALA A 356 -5.16 -2.16 -38.55
N VAL A 357 -4.17 -2.87 -37.99
CA VAL A 357 -4.36 -4.25 -37.53
C VAL A 357 -5.39 -4.31 -36.40
N LEU A 358 -5.29 -3.43 -35.40
CA LEU A 358 -6.24 -3.41 -34.28
C LEU A 358 -7.65 -3.01 -34.71
N GLU A 359 -7.81 -2.11 -35.67
CA GLU A 359 -9.12 -1.77 -36.24
C GLU A 359 -9.80 -2.99 -36.88
N ASP A 360 -9.05 -3.80 -37.63
CA ASP A 360 -9.55 -5.04 -38.27
C ASP A 360 -9.88 -6.14 -37.25
N VAL A 361 -9.03 -6.27 -36.22
CA VAL A 361 -9.27 -7.16 -35.06
C VAL A 361 -10.59 -6.79 -34.38
N PHE A 362 -10.80 -5.52 -34.04
CA PHE A 362 -12.04 -5.07 -33.39
C PHE A 362 -13.27 -5.36 -34.24
N SER A 363 -13.22 -5.06 -35.54
CA SER A 363 -14.34 -5.35 -36.43
C SER A 363 -14.71 -6.84 -36.39
N THR A 364 -13.69 -7.71 -36.48
CA THR A 364 -13.89 -9.16 -36.49
C THR A 364 -14.44 -9.68 -35.15
N GLU A 365 -13.89 -9.24 -34.03
CA GLU A 365 -14.36 -9.61 -32.69
C GLU A 365 -15.82 -9.21 -32.48
N ARG A 366 -16.21 -8.02 -32.93
CA ARG A 366 -17.60 -7.54 -32.81
C ARG A 366 -18.56 -8.30 -33.69
N GLU A 367 -18.15 -8.73 -34.88
CA GLU A 367 -18.94 -9.62 -35.72
C GLU A 367 -19.20 -10.98 -35.04
N ILE A 368 -18.18 -11.53 -34.38
CA ILE A 368 -18.33 -12.76 -33.57
C ILE A 368 -19.33 -12.52 -32.44
N LEU A 369 -19.20 -11.44 -31.67
CA LEU A 369 -20.14 -11.14 -30.58
C LEU A 369 -21.57 -10.96 -31.10
N ALA A 370 -21.76 -10.26 -32.21
CA ALA A 370 -23.06 -10.07 -32.83
C ALA A 370 -23.71 -11.40 -33.24
N LYS A 371 -22.93 -12.38 -33.70
CA LYS A 371 -23.41 -13.72 -34.05
C LYS A 371 -24.02 -14.45 -32.85
N TYR A 372 -23.43 -14.37 -31.66
CA TYR A 372 -23.88 -15.11 -30.47
C TYR A 372 -24.83 -14.34 -29.56
N TYR A 373 -24.70 -13.02 -29.47
CA TYR A 373 -25.49 -12.14 -28.60
C TYR A 373 -26.55 -11.32 -29.35
N GLY A 374 -26.64 -11.50 -30.67
CA GLY A 374 -27.68 -10.94 -31.53
C GLY A 374 -27.38 -9.55 -32.10
N ASN A 375 -26.45 -8.80 -31.49
CA ASN A 375 -25.87 -7.57 -32.05
C ASN A 375 -24.53 -7.22 -31.38
N GLU A 376 -23.81 -6.29 -31.97
CA GLU A 376 -22.45 -5.88 -31.56
C GLU A 376 -22.38 -5.20 -30.19
N THR A 377 -23.50 -4.72 -29.61
CA THR A 377 -23.52 -3.96 -28.36
C THR A 377 -24.17 -4.72 -27.19
N ALA A 378 -24.70 -5.92 -27.44
CA ALA A 378 -25.42 -6.70 -26.44
C ALA A 378 -24.50 -7.36 -25.40
N ALA A 379 -23.25 -7.64 -25.77
CA ALA A 379 -22.25 -8.22 -24.88
C ALA A 379 -21.44 -7.11 -24.19
N ASN A 380 -21.10 -7.30 -22.92
CA ASN A 380 -20.17 -6.43 -22.21
C ASN A 380 -18.77 -6.55 -22.83
N GLN A 381 -18.17 -5.42 -23.21
CA GLN A 381 -16.90 -5.36 -23.93
C GLN A 381 -15.94 -4.36 -23.28
N VAL A 382 -14.68 -4.74 -23.11
CA VAL A 382 -13.63 -3.88 -22.54
C VAL A 382 -12.40 -3.88 -23.43
N TRP A 383 -11.78 -2.71 -23.58
CA TRP A 383 -10.45 -2.59 -24.16
C TRP A 383 -9.54 -1.83 -23.18
N THR A 384 -8.35 -2.39 -22.93
CA THR A 384 -7.44 -1.88 -21.90
C THR A 384 -6.27 -1.14 -22.54
N ILE A 385 -6.04 0.09 -22.08
CA ILE A 385 -5.01 0.99 -22.58
C ILE A 385 -3.73 0.75 -21.76
N TYR A 386 -2.98 -0.29 -22.14
CA TYR A 386 -1.81 -0.77 -21.40
C TYR A 386 -0.51 -0.68 -22.22
N LYS A 387 0.55 -0.15 -21.61
CA LYS A 387 1.89 0.01 -22.21
C LYS A 387 1.83 0.71 -23.58
N GLU A 388 2.28 0.07 -24.65
CA GLU A 388 2.31 0.66 -25.99
C GLU A 388 0.91 1.03 -26.52
N VAL A 389 -0.15 0.40 -25.99
CA VAL A 389 -1.53 0.73 -26.38
C VAL A 389 -1.91 2.15 -25.96
N ALA A 390 -1.28 2.69 -24.91
CA ALA A 390 -1.45 4.10 -24.54
C ALA A 390 -0.95 5.06 -25.63
N ILE A 391 0.12 4.67 -26.34
CA ILE A 391 0.64 5.41 -27.50
C ILE A 391 -0.35 5.33 -28.67
N TYR A 392 -0.92 4.15 -28.92
CA TYR A 392 -1.93 3.99 -29.99
C TYR A 392 -3.19 4.81 -29.72
N TYR A 393 -3.65 4.80 -28.47
CA TYR A 393 -4.78 5.62 -28.03
C TYR A 393 -4.50 7.11 -28.22
N ALA A 394 -3.33 7.59 -27.77
CA ALA A 394 -2.90 8.96 -27.96
C ALA A 394 -2.73 9.35 -29.44
N ALA A 395 -2.42 8.38 -30.31
CA ALA A 395 -2.34 8.56 -31.76
C ALA A 395 -3.70 8.55 -32.47
N GLY A 396 -4.80 8.27 -31.76
CA GLY A 396 -6.18 8.35 -32.27
C GLY A 396 -6.91 7.02 -32.44
N LEU A 397 -6.36 5.89 -31.98
CA LEU A 397 -7.08 4.61 -31.98
C LEU A 397 -8.08 4.57 -30.83
N VAL A 398 -9.37 4.70 -31.15
CA VAL A 398 -10.47 4.74 -30.16
C VAL A 398 -11.53 3.69 -30.52
N PRO A 399 -11.96 2.82 -29.58
CA PRO A 399 -13.00 1.84 -29.85
C PRO A 399 -14.40 2.47 -29.85
N PRO A 400 -15.42 1.77 -30.34
CA PRO A 400 -16.82 2.21 -30.30
C PRO A 400 -17.31 2.63 -28.89
N GLU A 401 -18.26 3.56 -28.84
CA GLU A 401 -18.78 4.22 -27.62
C GLU A 401 -19.33 3.28 -26.53
N ASP A 402 -19.77 2.08 -26.90
CA ASP A 402 -20.30 1.06 -25.98
C ASP A 402 -19.21 0.18 -25.34
N VAL A 403 -17.98 0.23 -25.85
CA VAL A 403 -16.82 -0.48 -25.28
C VAL A 403 -16.28 0.31 -24.10
N THR A 404 -16.15 -0.35 -22.95
CA THR A 404 -15.49 0.20 -21.77
C THR A 404 -14.03 0.47 -22.07
N LEU A 405 -13.57 1.70 -21.82
CA LEU A 405 -12.15 2.02 -21.81
C LEU A 405 -11.58 1.72 -20.44
N MET A 406 -10.59 0.85 -20.35
CA MET A 406 -9.90 0.58 -19.09
C MET A 406 -8.53 1.24 -19.08
N PHE A 407 -8.36 2.24 -18.22
CA PHE A 407 -7.07 2.83 -17.94
C PHE A 407 -6.28 1.98 -16.95
N THR A 408 -4.97 2.22 -16.89
CA THR A 408 -4.06 1.43 -16.06
C THR A 408 -3.19 2.33 -15.20
N ASP A 409 -2.72 1.80 -14.07
CA ASP A 409 -1.55 2.37 -13.41
C ASP A 409 -0.27 2.04 -14.18
N ASP A 410 0.85 2.56 -13.70
CA ASP A 410 2.18 2.35 -14.25
C ASP A 410 2.84 1.03 -13.79
N ASN A 411 2.04 0.10 -13.25
CA ASN A 411 2.45 -1.12 -12.54
C ASN A 411 3.10 -0.90 -11.17
N TRP A 412 3.16 0.34 -10.70
CA TRP A 412 3.76 0.73 -9.41
C TRP A 412 2.78 1.51 -8.52
N GLY A 413 1.50 1.48 -8.86
CA GLY A 413 0.44 2.15 -8.12
C GLY A 413 0.35 3.65 -8.40
N ASN A 414 0.80 4.13 -9.57
CA ASN A 414 0.55 5.50 -10.04
C ASN A 414 -0.34 5.45 -11.28
N ILE A 415 -1.56 5.98 -11.21
CA ILE A 415 -2.46 5.97 -12.37
C ILE A 415 -1.85 6.81 -13.49
N GLN A 416 -1.72 6.24 -14.69
CA GLN A 416 -1.10 6.92 -15.83
C GLN A 416 -2.04 7.96 -16.45
N ARG A 417 -3.32 7.62 -16.51
CA ARG A 417 -4.36 8.38 -17.19
C ARG A 417 -5.72 8.11 -16.54
N LEU A 418 -6.54 9.13 -16.41
CA LEU A 418 -7.96 9.04 -16.04
C LEU A 418 -8.80 9.60 -17.19
N PRO A 419 -10.14 9.51 -17.24
CA PRO A 419 -10.87 9.98 -18.42
C PRO A 419 -10.87 11.52 -18.55
N THR A 420 -11.01 12.11 -19.73
CA THR A 420 -11.45 13.51 -19.90
C THR A 420 -12.95 13.64 -19.62
N GLU A 421 -13.49 14.86 -19.53
CA GLU A 421 -14.94 15.07 -19.41
C GLU A 421 -15.72 14.40 -20.56
N SER A 422 -15.24 14.51 -21.80
CA SER A 422 -15.88 13.87 -22.95
C SER A 422 -15.84 12.34 -22.87
N GLU A 423 -14.74 11.76 -22.37
CA GLU A 423 -14.61 10.31 -22.22
C GLU A 423 -15.55 9.76 -21.13
N THR A 424 -15.91 10.56 -20.12
CA THR A 424 -16.90 10.14 -19.11
C THR A 424 -18.33 10.02 -19.65
N GLU A 425 -18.64 10.60 -20.81
CA GLU A 425 -19.96 10.51 -21.43
C GLU A 425 -20.18 9.21 -22.22
N ARG A 426 -19.11 8.41 -22.41
CA ARG A 426 -19.15 7.16 -23.18
C ARG A 426 -20.10 6.15 -22.55
N SER A 427 -20.95 5.53 -23.37
CA SER A 427 -21.95 4.56 -22.88
C SER A 427 -21.35 3.28 -22.27
N GLY A 428 -20.13 2.91 -22.69
CA GLY A 428 -19.38 1.80 -22.11
C GLY A 428 -18.76 2.09 -20.74
N GLY A 429 -18.71 3.36 -20.33
CA GLY A 429 -18.07 3.78 -19.08
C GLY A 429 -16.54 3.58 -19.08
N ILE A 430 -15.93 3.81 -17.90
CA ILE A 430 -14.47 3.83 -17.73
C ILE A 430 -14.06 2.89 -16.60
N GLY A 431 -13.07 2.05 -16.87
CA GLY A 431 -12.47 1.11 -15.92
C GLY A 431 -11.04 1.49 -15.51
N LEU A 432 -10.55 0.80 -14.48
CA LEU A 432 -9.21 0.88 -13.92
C LEU A 432 -8.66 -0.52 -13.67
N TYR A 433 -7.45 -0.76 -14.17
CA TYR A 433 -6.59 -1.87 -13.77
C TYR A 433 -5.43 -1.33 -12.92
N TYR A 434 -5.31 -1.83 -11.68
CA TYR A 434 -4.36 -1.32 -10.68
C TYR A 434 -3.54 -2.46 -10.06
N HIS A 435 -2.28 -2.20 -9.68
CA HIS A 435 -1.39 -3.24 -9.17
C HIS A 435 -1.18 -3.19 -7.65
N PHE A 436 -1.44 -4.33 -6.98
CA PHE A 436 -0.94 -4.65 -5.63
C PHE A 436 0.20 -5.66 -5.64
N GLN A 437 0.59 -6.17 -6.81
CA GLN A 437 1.78 -6.95 -7.08
C GLN A 437 2.20 -6.77 -8.54
N TYR A 438 3.48 -6.98 -8.87
CA TYR A 438 3.92 -6.89 -10.27
C TYR A 438 5.23 -7.61 -10.55
N VAL A 439 5.28 -8.27 -11.71
CA VAL A 439 6.48 -8.82 -12.33
C VAL A 439 6.85 -8.02 -13.58
N GLY A 440 7.94 -7.27 -13.49
CA GLY A 440 8.41 -6.42 -14.58
C GLY A 440 9.41 -5.36 -14.15
N ARG A 441 9.50 -4.27 -14.93
CA ARG A 441 10.50 -3.22 -14.76
C ARG A 441 10.02 -2.06 -13.85
N PRO A 442 10.93 -1.32 -13.19
CA PRO A 442 12.38 -1.55 -13.12
C PRO A 442 12.78 -2.80 -12.32
N LYS A 443 11.95 -3.25 -11.37
CA LYS A 443 12.18 -4.42 -10.53
C LYS A 443 10.85 -5.06 -10.12
N SER A 444 10.76 -6.39 -10.23
CA SER A 444 9.59 -7.13 -9.75
C SER A 444 9.47 -7.02 -8.23
N TRP A 445 8.26 -6.90 -7.72
CA TRP A 445 7.96 -6.84 -6.29
C TRP A 445 6.82 -7.82 -6.00
N LYS A 446 7.20 -8.96 -5.43
CA LYS A 446 6.44 -10.22 -5.47
C LYS A 446 6.35 -10.92 -4.11
N TRP A 447 7.21 -10.56 -3.17
CA TRP A 447 7.34 -11.33 -1.93
C TRP A 447 6.15 -11.13 -0.98
N GLN A 448 5.80 -9.88 -0.66
CA GLN A 448 4.75 -9.57 0.31
C GLN A 448 4.17 -8.17 0.09
N ASN A 449 3.16 -7.78 0.86
CA ASN A 449 2.48 -6.51 0.73
C ASN A 449 3.43 -5.30 0.91
N THR A 450 3.60 -4.49 -0.14
CA THR A 450 4.32 -3.21 -0.09
C THR A 450 3.43 -2.02 -0.47
N ASN A 451 2.12 -2.15 -0.28
CA ASN A 451 1.14 -1.15 -0.68
C ASN A 451 0.90 -0.15 0.45
N ASN A 452 1.33 1.09 0.26
CA ASN A 452 1.03 2.19 1.19
C ASN A 452 -0.45 2.57 1.08
N LEU A 453 -1.25 2.26 2.11
CA LEU A 453 -2.71 2.44 2.07
C LEU A 453 -3.16 3.89 1.79
N PRO A 454 -2.56 4.94 2.37
CA PRO A 454 -2.87 6.32 1.99
C PRO A 454 -2.63 6.61 0.50
N LYS A 455 -1.58 6.04 -0.10
CA LYS A 455 -1.35 6.14 -1.55
C LYS A 455 -2.40 5.36 -2.34
N VAL A 456 -2.73 4.13 -1.94
CA VAL A 456 -3.81 3.35 -2.57
C VAL A 456 -5.12 4.14 -2.55
N PHE A 457 -5.48 4.72 -1.39
CA PHE A 457 -6.64 5.57 -1.25
C PHE A 457 -6.57 6.77 -2.21
N LYS A 458 -5.44 7.49 -2.25
CA LYS A 458 -5.25 8.64 -3.14
C LYS A 458 -5.61 8.30 -4.59
N GLU A 459 -5.02 7.23 -5.12
CA GLU A 459 -5.16 6.84 -6.53
C GLU A 459 -6.59 6.36 -6.85
N LEU A 460 -7.13 5.46 -6.04
CA LEU A 460 -8.49 4.93 -6.25
C LEU A 460 -9.57 6.00 -6.02
N TYR A 461 -9.37 6.88 -5.04
CA TYR A 461 -10.24 8.03 -4.84
C TYR A 461 -10.22 8.98 -6.05
N HIS A 462 -9.05 9.24 -6.66
CA HIS A 462 -8.98 10.06 -7.88
C HIS A 462 -9.73 9.37 -9.03
N ALA A 463 -9.54 8.06 -9.22
CA ALA A 463 -10.26 7.29 -10.24
C ALA A 463 -11.78 7.45 -10.09
N TYR A 464 -12.31 7.25 -8.87
CA TYR A 464 -13.72 7.48 -8.57
C TYR A 464 -14.14 8.94 -8.83
N GLN A 465 -13.39 9.91 -8.32
CA GLN A 465 -13.70 11.33 -8.48
C GLN A 465 -13.74 11.78 -9.94
N ARG A 466 -13.03 11.04 -10.82
CA ARG A 466 -12.91 11.30 -12.25
C ARG A 466 -13.83 10.42 -13.11
N GLY A 467 -14.70 9.59 -12.52
CA GLY A 467 -15.69 8.81 -13.25
C GLY A 467 -15.16 7.51 -13.85
N ALA A 468 -14.04 6.99 -13.34
CA ALA A 468 -13.60 5.62 -13.62
C ALA A 468 -14.27 4.67 -12.61
N ASP A 469 -15.56 4.38 -12.80
CA ASP A 469 -16.41 3.64 -11.87
C ASP A 469 -17.13 2.43 -12.52
N GLN A 470 -16.77 2.07 -13.75
CA GLN A 470 -17.34 0.89 -14.43
C GLN A 470 -16.67 -0.40 -13.95
N ILE A 471 -15.35 -0.51 -14.05
CA ILE A 471 -14.58 -1.71 -13.66
C ILE A 471 -13.39 -1.30 -12.80
N TRP A 472 -13.21 -1.88 -11.62
CA TRP A 472 -11.95 -1.87 -10.87
C TRP A 472 -11.43 -3.29 -10.73
N VAL A 473 -10.27 -3.59 -11.32
CA VAL A 473 -9.61 -4.89 -11.19
C VAL A 473 -8.20 -4.72 -10.61
N MET A 474 -7.93 -5.44 -9.51
CA MET A 474 -6.69 -5.30 -8.74
C MET A 474 -5.78 -6.50 -9.00
N ASN A 475 -4.57 -6.30 -9.53
CA ASN A 475 -3.55 -7.35 -9.57
C ASN A 475 -3.11 -7.69 -8.15
N VAL A 476 -3.48 -8.86 -7.64
CA VAL A 476 -3.13 -9.31 -6.28
C VAL A 476 -2.00 -10.33 -6.28
N GLY A 477 -1.43 -10.61 -7.45
CA GLY A 477 -0.53 -11.71 -7.70
C GLY A 477 -1.06 -13.04 -7.13
N ASP A 478 -0.34 -13.59 -6.16
CA ASP A 478 -0.66 -14.83 -5.44
C ASP A 478 -1.89 -14.76 -4.48
N LEU A 479 -2.64 -13.64 -4.46
CA LEU A 479 -3.70 -13.29 -3.49
C LEU A 479 -3.16 -13.06 -2.08
N LYS A 480 -2.47 -14.02 -1.49
CA LYS A 480 -1.77 -13.85 -0.20
C LYS A 480 -0.37 -13.24 -0.45
N PRO A 481 0.11 -12.27 0.36
CA PRO A 481 -0.55 -11.64 1.50
C PRO A 481 -1.13 -10.25 1.17
N MET A 482 -2.04 -10.14 0.20
CA MET A 482 -2.66 -8.88 -0.26
C MET A 482 -4.07 -8.64 0.31
N GLU A 483 -4.43 -9.33 1.39
CA GLU A 483 -5.80 -9.36 1.93
C GLU A 483 -6.24 -7.98 2.43
N LEU A 484 -5.34 -7.25 3.11
CA LEU A 484 -5.62 -5.89 3.61
C LEU A 484 -5.84 -4.87 2.48
N PRO A 485 -4.91 -4.65 1.53
CA PRO A 485 -5.14 -3.67 0.46
C PRO A 485 -6.31 -4.08 -0.45
N LEU A 486 -6.54 -5.38 -0.68
CA LEU A 486 -7.72 -5.86 -1.41
C LEU A 486 -9.02 -5.54 -0.68
N SER A 487 -9.12 -5.84 0.62
CA SER A 487 -10.31 -5.54 1.43
C SER A 487 -10.60 -4.04 1.42
N PHE A 488 -9.57 -3.21 1.62
CA PHE A 488 -9.69 -1.76 1.59
C PHE A 488 -10.19 -1.25 0.23
N ALA A 489 -9.65 -1.77 -0.87
CA ALA A 489 -10.08 -1.40 -2.22
C ALA A 489 -11.52 -1.82 -2.52
N MET A 490 -11.95 -3.01 -2.05
CA MET A 490 -13.31 -3.50 -2.26
C MET A 490 -14.34 -2.71 -1.43
N ASP A 491 -14.04 -2.36 -0.18
CA ASP A 491 -14.91 -1.51 0.64
C ASP A 491 -15.01 -0.08 0.07
N LEU A 492 -13.90 0.46 -0.45
CA LEU A 492 -13.90 1.75 -1.17
C LEU A 492 -14.74 1.68 -2.46
N ALA A 493 -14.58 0.61 -3.24
CA ALA A 493 -15.34 0.37 -4.46
C ALA A 493 -16.83 0.14 -4.19
N TRP A 494 -17.18 -0.38 -3.02
CA TRP A 494 -18.56 -0.51 -2.57
C TRP A 494 -19.14 0.86 -2.22
N ASN A 495 -18.47 1.66 -1.37
CA ASN A 495 -19.00 2.94 -0.92
C ASN A 495 -17.93 4.02 -0.69
N ALA A 496 -17.48 4.67 -1.76
CA ALA A 496 -16.45 5.70 -1.67
C ALA A 496 -16.85 6.92 -0.84
N SER A 497 -18.15 7.19 -0.67
CA SER A 497 -18.63 8.31 0.14
C SER A 497 -18.36 8.18 1.64
N ARG A 498 -17.98 6.98 2.09
CA ARG A 498 -17.62 6.69 3.49
C ARG A 498 -16.13 6.90 3.77
N PHE A 499 -15.33 7.16 2.75
CA PHE A 499 -13.88 7.25 2.87
C PHE A 499 -13.37 8.66 2.57
N ASP A 500 -12.47 9.10 3.43
CA ASP A 500 -11.53 10.19 3.22
C ASP A 500 -10.18 9.81 3.85
N PHE A 501 -9.18 10.70 3.78
CA PHE A 501 -7.87 10.43 4.36
C PHE A 501 -7.88 10.26 5.89
N ASP A 502 -8.81 10.92 6.61
CA ASP A 502 -8.92 10.84 8.06
C ASP A 502 -9.66 9.57 8.52
N THR A 503 -10.39 8.89 7.63
CA THR A 503 -11.08 7.61 7.94
C THR A 503 -10.17 6.38 7.97
N ILE A 504 -8.96 6.44 7.40
CA ILE A 504 -8.07 5.27 7.29
C ILE A 504 -7.76 4.64 8.66
N PRO A 505 -7.40 5.40 9.73
CA PRO A 505 -7.16 4.82 11.04
C PRO A 505 -8.36 4.08 11.62
N SER A 506 -9.57 4.66 11.54
CA SER A 506 -10.77 4.04 12.10
C SER A 506 -11.24 2.85 11.27
N TYR A 507 -10.99 2.84 9.96
CA TYR A 507 -11.17 1.65 9.13
C TYR A 507 -10.28 0.50 9.60
N LEU A 508 -8.98 0.76 9.83
CA LEU A 508 -8.03 -0.26 10.29
C LEU A 508 -8.34 -0.77 11.69
N GLU A 509 -8.83 0.09 12.58
CA GLU A 509 -9.31 -0.33 13.90
C GLU A 509 -10.53 -1.24 13.78
N ALA A 510 -11.51 -0.90 12.95
CA ALA A 510 -12.67 -1.75 12.70
C ALA A 510 -12.30 -3.09 12.03
N PHE A 511 -11.33 -3.07 11.11
CA PHE A 511 -10.76 -4.28 10.48
C PHE A 511 -10.09 -5.17 11.52
N ALA A 512 -9.25 -4.59 12.39
CA ALA A 512 -8.58 -5.32 13.45
C ALA A 512 -9.56 -5.86 14.51
N GLU A 513 -10.59 -5.09 14.87
CA GLU A 513 -11.64 -5.53 15.80
C GLU A 513 -12.41 -6.72 15.23
N ARG A 514 -12.78 -6.67 13.94
CA ARG A 514 -13.48 -7.77 13.27
C ARG A 514 -12.69 -9.08 13.36
N ASP A 515 -11.39 -9.03 13.08
CA ASP A 515 -10.59 -10.25 12.88
C ASP A 515 -9.90 -10.75 14.18
N PHE A 516 -9.54 -9.83 15.08
CA PHE A 516 -8.76 -10.14 16.29
C PHE A 516 -9.48 -9.82 17.61
N GLY A 517 -10.62 -9.12 17.55
CA GLY A 517 -11.36 -8.64 18.72
C GLY A 517 -10.91 -7.27 19.20
N SER A 518 -11.71 -6.67 20.08
CA SER A 518 -11.57 -5.25 20.47
C SER A 518 -10.39 -4.96 21.39
N GLU A 519 -9.82 -5.94 22.08
CA GLU A 519 -8.81 -5.73 23.14
C GLU A 519 -7.53 -5.07 22.62
N TYR A 520 -7.07 -5.45 21.42
CA TYR A 520 -5.85 -4.96 20.80
C TYR A 520 -6.08 -4.23 19.46
N ALA A 521 -7.34 -3.96 19.10
CA ALA A 521 -7.70 -3.43 17.78
C ALA A 521 -6.98 -2.10 17.45
N GLU A 522 -6.96 -1.14 18.39
CA GLU A 522 -6.28 0.15 18.23
C GLU A 522 -4.76 -0.02 18.00
N GLU A 523 -4.12 -0.88 18.79
CA GLU A 523 -2.67 -1.13 18.68
C GLU A 523 -2.33 -1.86 17.37
N ILE A 524 -3.15 -2.83 16.95
CA ILE A 524 -2.99 -3.52 15.66
C ILE A 524 -3.16 -2.53 14.50
N ALA A 525 -4.16 -1.65 14.55
CA ALA A 525 -4.34 -0.61 13.56
C ALA A 525 -3.14 0.34 13.48
N SER A 526 -2.58 0.74 14.63
CA SER A 526 -1.34 1.52 14.70
C SER A 526 -0.15 0.79 14.08
N ILE A 527 0.00 -0.51 14.33
CA ILE A 527 1.04 -1.36 13.73
C ILE A 527 0.88 -1.41 12.20
N LEU A 528 -0.35 -1.61 11.69
CA LEU A 528 -0.64 -1.65 10.26
C LEU A 528 -0.36 -0.31 9.57
N LEU A 529 -0.66 0.81 10.23
CA LEU A 529 -0.32 2.15 9.73
C LEU A 529 1.19 2.37 9.67
N ALA A 530 1.92 2.01 10.73
CA ALA A 530 3.37 2.13 10.77
C ALA A 530 4.04 1.24 9.72
N TYR A 531 3.55 0.00 9.54
CA TYR A 531 3.99 -0.89 8.47
C TYR A 531 3.75 -0.24 7.09
N SER A 532 2.53 0.24 6.83
CA SER A 532 2.14 0.92 5.59
C SER A 532 3.06 2.11 5.28
N HIS A 533 3.45 2.89 6.29
CA HIS A 533 4.39 4.01 6.11
C HIS A 533 5.79 3.53 5.73
N LEU A 534 6.35 2.56 6.47
CA LEU A 534 7.70 2.06 6.23
C LEU A 534 7.86 1.40 4.85
N VAL A 535 6.91 0.56 4.43
CA VAL A 535 6.97 -0.08 3.10
C VAL A 535 6.72 0.92 1.96
N GLY A 536 6.06 2.06 2.25
CA GLY A 536 5.86 3.13 1.29
C GLY A 536 7.14 3.87 0.90
N MET A 537 8.21 3.78 1.70
CA MET A 537 9.47 4.46 1.41
C MET A 537 10.23 3.84 0.23
N ARG A 538 10.22 2.51 0.16
CA ARG A 538 10.83 1.71 -0.90
C ARG A 538 10.38 0.25 -0.79
N LYS A 539 10.05 -0.37 -1.94
CA LYS A 539 9.74 -1.81 -1.99
C LYS A 539 10.96 -2.65 -1.59
N PHE A 540 10.73 -3.80 -0.95
CA PHE A 540 11.80 -4.65 -0.42
C PHE A 540 12.83 -5.03 -1.51
N GLU A 541 12.37 -5.57 -2.63
CA GLU A 541 13.20 -6.06 -3.73
C GLU A 541 13.95 -4.96 -4.49
N SER A 542 13.55 -3.70 -4.28
CA SER A 542 14.25 -2.52 -4.82
C SER A 542 15.23 -1.91 -3.81
N THR A 543 15.19 -2.35 -2.55
CA THR A 543 16.04 -1.83 -1.48
C THR A 543 17.42 -2.46 -1.54
N GLU A 544 18.44 -1.62 -1.51
CA GLU A 544 19.85 -2.00 -1.59
C GLU A 544 20.59 -1.60 -0.33
N ALA A 545 21.76 -2.20 -0.11
CA ALA A 545 22.68 -1.77 0.96
C ALA A 545 23.02 -0.27 0.87
N SER A 546 23.02 0.32 -0.33
CA SER A 546 23.28 1.75 -0.54
C SER A 546 22.05 2.65 -0.45
N THR A 547 20.83 2.12 -0.28
CA THR A 547 19.61 2.93 -0.26
C THR A 547 19.65 3.95 0.88
N TYR A 548 19.71 3.49 2.12
CA TYR A 548 19.69 4.38 3.29
C TYR A 548 21.12 4.79 3.69
N SER A 549 21.32 6.09 3.89
CA SER A 549 22.63 6.64 4.23
C SER A 549 23.10 6.18 5.60
N LEU A 550 24.25 5.51 5.63
CA LEU A 550 24.98 5.20 6.86
C LEU A 550 25.72 6.42 7.43
N LEU A 551 25.92 7.46 6.63
CA LEU A 551 26.77 8.60 7.00
C LEU A 551 25.96 9.81 7.45
N ASN A 552 24.83 10.05 6.79
CA ASN A 552 24.11 11.30 6.90
C ASN A 552 22.79 11.11 7.65
N PHE A 553 22.56 12.03 8.59
CA PHE A 553 21.31 12.16 9.36
C PHE A 553 20.84 10.90 10.11
N HIS A 554 21.77 9.99 10.43
CA HIS A 554 21.47 8.70 11.07
C HIS A 554 20.37 7.92 10.32
N GLU A 555 20.27 8.09 9.00
CA GLU A 555 19.12 7.62 8.22
C GLU A 555 18.93 6.10 8.32
N ALA A 556 19.96 5.32 8.02
CA ALA A 556 19.90 3.87 8.14
C ALA A 556 19.64 3.40 9.58
N GLU A 557 20.19 4.09 10.59
CA GLU A 557 19.96 3.74 12.00
C GLU A 557 18.50 4.01 12.41
N ARG A 558 17.92 5.14 11.98
CA ARG A 558 16.51 5.47 12.24
C ARG A 558 15.56 4.48 11.59
N ILE A 559 15.82 4.11 10.34
CA ILE A 559 14.97 3.15 9.62
C ILE A 559 15.04 1.76 10.23
N LEU A 560 16.24 1.26 10.53
CA LEU A 560 16.38 -0.04 11.19
C LEU A 560 15.68 -0.04 12.56
N LYS A 561 15.86 1.04 13.34
CA LYS A 561 15.23 1.18 14.65
C LYS A 561 13.69 1.20 14.54
N ALA A 562 13.12 1.90 13.56
CA ALA A 562 11.67 1.94 13.37
C ALA A 562 11.10 0.53 13.08
N TRP A 563 11.79 -0.25 12.25
CA TRP A 563 11.45 -1.65 11.99
C TRP A 563 11.58 -2.54 13.23
N GLU A 564 12.65 -2.37 14.02
CA GLU A 564 12.86 -3.11 15.28
C GLU A 564 11.78 -2.79 16.32
N GLU A 565 11.43 -1.52 16.49
CA GLU A 565 10.37 -1.09 17.41
C GLU A 565 8.99 -1.61 16.98
N LEU A 566 8.71 -1.58 15.68
CA LEU A 566 7.47 -2.17 15.12
C LEU A 566 7.41 -3.68 15.37
N SER A 567 8.50 -4.39 15.08
CA SER A 567 8.65 -5.84 15.31
C SER A 567 8.45 -6.23 16.78
N ALA A 568 9.00 -5.44 17.72
CA ALA A 568 8.84 -5.67 19.15
C ALA A 568 7.37 -5.51 19.58
N ARG A 569 6.70 -4.44 19.16
CA ARG A 569 5.26 -4.19 19.43
C ARG A 569 4.38 -5.30 18.86
N THR A 570 4.61 -5.70 17.61
CA THR A 570 3.88 -6.79 16.95
C THR A 570 4.06 -8.13 17.67
N THR A 571 5.28 -8.43 18.13
CA THR A 571 5.55 -9.64 18.91
C THR A 571 4.81 -9.63 20.26
N GLU A 572 4.79 -8.49 20.94
CA GLU A 572 4.07 -8.34 22.21
C GLU A 572 2.57 -8.56 22.04
N VAL A 573 1.93 -7.94 21.04
CA VAL A 573 0.51 -8.16 20.74
C VAL A 573 0.25 -9.62 20.40
N GLY A 574 1.01 -10.20 19.47
CA GLY A 574 0.84 -11.59 19.04
C GLY A 574 0.93 -12.61 20.18
N ASN A 575 1.82 -12.39 21.15
CA ASN A 575 1.98 -13.26 22.30
C ASN A 575 0.81 -13.18 23.31
N ASN A 576 0.09 -12.06 23.34
CA ASN A 576 -1.03 -11.83 24.26
C ASN A 576 -2.41 -12.04 23.63
N LEU A 577 -2.50 -12.17 22.29
CA LEU A 577 -3.73 -12.51 21.61
C LEU A 577 -4.25 -13.91 22.00
N ALA A 578 -5.57 -14.06 21.91
CA ALA A 578 -6.24 -15.35 22.08
C ALA A 578 -5.64 -16.40 21.13
N LYS A 579 -5.43 -17.62 21.63
CA LYS A 579 -4.67 -18.66 20.92
C LYS A 579 -5.27 -19.01 19.55
N ASP A 580 -6.59 -18.98 19.43
CA ASP A 580 -7.32 -19.23 18.17
C ASP A 580 -7.19 -18.08 17.16
N ARG A 581 -6.69 -16.91 17.57
CA ARG A 581 -6.43 -15.75 16.69
C ARG A 581 -4.97 -15.62 16.26
N GLN A 582 -4.06 -16.40 16.83
CA GLN A 582 -2.62 -16.22 16.60
C GLN A 582 -2.19 -16.59 15.18
N ASP A 583 -2.83 -17.59 14.55
CA ASP A 583 -2.54 -17.96 13.16
C ASP A 583 -2.96 -16.84 12.21
N ALA A 584 -4.21 -16.36 12.32
CA ALA A 584 -4.72 -15.21 11.58
C ALA A 584 -3.86 -13.95 11.78
N PHE A 585 -3.44 -13.68 13.02
CA PHE A 585 -2.57 -12.55 13.31
C PHE A 585 -1.20 -12.72 12.64
N TYR A 586 -0.67 -13.94 12.60
CA TYR A 586 0.60 -14.22 11.97
C TYR A 586 0.54 -14.04 10.45
N HIS A 587 -0.57 -14.41 9.80
CA HIS A 587 -0.79 -14.13 8.38
C HIS A 587 -0.72 -12.63 8.05
N LEU A 588 -1.58 -11.86 8.72
CA LEU A 588 -1.89 -10.47 8.34
C LEU A 588 -0.90 -9.45 8.91
N VAL A 589 -0.34 -9.71 10.09
CA VAL A 589 0.43 -8.72 10.85
C VAL A 589 1.82 -9.26 11.22
N GLY A 590 1.88 -10.45 11.80
CA GLY A 590 3.09 -11.04 12.35
C GLY A 590 4.17 -11.27 11.30
N TYR A 591 3.90 -12.10 10.29
CA TYR A 591 4.88 -12.41 9.25
C TYR A 591 5.36 -11.17 8.50
N PRO A 592 4.48 -10.27 8.00
CA PRO A 592 4.93 -9.11 7.24
C PRO A 592 5.86 -8.18 8.00
N VAL A 593 5.54 -7.90 9.27
CA VAL A 593 6.35 -7.02 10.12
C VAL A 593 7.68 -7.68 10.49
N LEU A 594 7.64 -8.92 11.00
CA LEU A 594 8.84 -9.59 11.51
C LEU A 594 9.85 -9.87 10.39
N ALA A 595 9.38 -10.39 9.26
CA ALA A 595 10.24 -10.67 8.12
C ALA A 595 10.71 -9.38 7.45
N GLY A 596 9.87 -8.34 7.38
CA GLY A 596 10.27 -7.01 6.88
C GLY A 596 11.37 -6.36 7.73
N ALA A 597 11.28 -6.47 9.06
CA ALA A 597 12.32 -5.98 9.96
C ALA A 597 13.64 -6.75 9.79
N ASN A 598 13.56 -8.08 9.70
CA ASN A 598 14.74 -8.93 9.47
C ASN A 598 15.39 -8.65 8.10
N TYR A 599 14.60 -8.43 7.06
CA TYR A 599 15.10 -8.04 5.73
C TYR A 599 15.93 -6.76 5.80
N HIS A 600 15.41 -5.73 6.46
CA HIS A 600 16.15 -4.46 6.63
C HIS A 600 17.40 -4.64 7.49
N ALA A 601 17.37 -5.50 8.51
CA ALA A 601 18.55 -5.84 9.31
C ALA A 601 19.66 -6.48 8.47
N VAL A 602 19.30 -7.39 7.54
CA VAL A 602 20.25 -7.99 6.60
C VAL A 602 20.82 -6.94 5.64
N VAL A 603 19.97 -6.18 4.94
CA VAL A 603 20.41 -5.23 3.90
C VAL A 603 21.22 -4.07 4.47
N ILE A 604 20.77 -3.46 5.56
CA ILE A 604 21.51 -2.39 6.26
C ILE A 604 22.76 -2.96 6.93
N GLY A 605 22.71 -4.20 7.42
CA GLY A 605 23.85 -4.93 7.95
C GLY A 605 24.94 -5.15 6.90
N GLN A 606 24.60 -5.50 5.66
CA GLN A 606 25.56 -5.60 4.54
C GLN A 606 26.24 -4.25 4.28
N ALA A 607 25.47 -3.16 4.27
CA ALA A 607 26.00 -1.81 4.10
C ALA A 607 26.99 -1.46 5.22
N LYS A 608 26.60 -1.73 6.47
CA LYS A 608 27.40 -1.46 7.67
C LYS A 608 28.68 -2.28 7.67
N ASN A 609 28.59 -3.57 7.33
CA ASN A 609 29.74 -4.45 7.17
C ASN A 609 30.73 -3.90 6.14
N TYR A 610 30.23 -3.52 4.95
CA TYR A 610 31.08 -2.97 3.89
C TYR A 610 31.77 -1.70 4.35
N ARG A 611 31.03 -0.73 4.90
CA ARG A 611 31.59 0.51 5.43
C ARG A 611 32.64 0.25 6.51
N PHE A 612 32.32 -0.59 7.50
CA PHE A 612 33.23 -0.90 8.60
C PHE A 612 34.50 -1.59 8.11
N SER A 613 34.39 -2.43 7.07
CA SER A 613 35.56 -3.03 6.44
C SER A 613 36.46 -1.99 5.80
N LEU A 614 35.91 -0.96 5.13
CA LEU A 614 36.69 0.12 4.52
C LEU A 614 37.42 0.97 5.57
N GLU A 615 36.79 1.17 6.73
CA GLU A 615 37.36 1.85 7.89
C GLU A 615 38.31 0.95 8.72
N ARG A 616 38.43 -0.33 8.35
CA ARG A 616 39.23 -1.38 8.99
C ARG A 616 38.81 -1.70 10.43
N ARG A 617 37.55 -1.50 10.78
CA ARG A 617 37.04 -1.82 12.13
C ARG A 617 37.04 -3.32 12.37
N ASN A 618 37.48 -3.76 13.55
CA ASN A 618 37.35 -5.15 13.97
C ASN A 618 35.87 -5.60 14.06
N SER A 619 34.96 -4.67 14.33
CA SER A 619 33.51 -4.87 14.33
C SER A 619 32.95 -5.28 12.96
N ALA A 620 33.66 -5.05 11.85
CA ALA A 620 33.22 -5.50 10.53
C ALA A 620 32.93 -7.01 10.50
N ASN A 621 33.78 -7.81 11.14
CA ASN A 621 33.62 -9.27 11.21
C ASN A 621 32.43 -9.68 12.09
N ILE A 622 32.11 -8.91 13.13
CA ILE A 622 30.95 -9.14 13.99
C ILE A 622 29.67 -8.87 13.19
N VAL A 623 29.62 -7.75 12.47
CA VAL A 623 28.48 -7.40 11.62
C VAL A 623 28.30 -8.43 10.50
N ALA A 624 29.38 -8.94 9.89
CA ALA A 624 29.29 -10.02 8.91
C ALA A 624 28.58 -11.26 9.48
N GLN A 625 28.96 -11.66 10.70
CA GLN A 625 28.34 -12.80 11.38
C GLN A 625 26.87 -12.54 11.73
N GLN A 626 26.54 -11.34 12.21
CA GLN A 626 25.15 -10.93 12.49
C GLN A 626 24.28 -10.96 11.23
N VAL A 627 24.82 -10.53 10.09
CA VAL A 627 24.11 -10.61 8.80
C VAL A 627 23.84 -12.07 8.41
N LEU A 628 24.80 -12.97 8.61
CA LEU A 628 24.59 -14.40 8.34
C LEU A 628 23.52 -14.99 9.27
N GLU A 629 23.55 -14.64 10.56
CA GLU A 629 22.55 -15.10 11.54
C GLU A 629 21.14 -14.59 11.18
N ALA A 630 20.99 -13.31 10.84
CA ALA A 630 19.72 -12.74 10.40
C ALA A 630 19.24 -13.35 9.06
N PHE A 631 20.15 -13.63 8.14
CA PHE A 631 19.83 -14.29 6.87
C PHE A 631 19.34 -15.72 7.07
N GLU A 632 19.92 -16.50 7.98
CA GLU A 632 19.41 -17.83 8.31
C GLU A 632 18.07 -17.76 9.06
N ALA A 633 17.92 -16.83 10.01
CA ALA A 633 16.68 -16.63 10.76
C ALA A 633 15.50 -16.20 9.88
N ASP A 634 15.78 -15.61 8.72
CA ASP A 634 14.74 -15.25 7.74
C ASP A 634 13.91 -16.47 7.30
N PHE A 635 14.57 -17.61 7.06
CA PHE A 635 13.91 -18.82 6.63
C PHE A 635 13.06 -19.44 7.75
N ASP A 636 13.38 -19.18 9.02
CA ASP A 636 12.56 -19.63 10.16
C ASP A 636 11.15 -18.99 10.13
N PHE A 637 11.01 -17.77 9.61
CA PHE A 637 9.69 -17.15 9.43
C PHE A 637 8.86 -17.86 8.36
N VAL A 638 9.51 -18.28 7.26
CA VAL A 638 8.86 -19.08 6.21
C VAL A 638 8.45 -20.45 6.75
N GLN A 639 9.32 -21.10 7.53
CA GLN A 639 9.00 -22.39 8.16
C GLN A 639 7.85 -22.27 9.15
N LYS A 640 7.81 -21.20 9.96
CA LYS A 640 6.68 -20.95 10.83
C LYS A 640 5.40 -20.76 10.02
N TYR A 641 5.44 -20.02 8.90
CA TYR A 641 4.28 -19.88 8.00
C TYR A 641 3.82 -21.24 7.45
N ASP A 642 4.75 -22.13 7.11
CA ASP A 642 4.45 -23.49 6.67
C ASP A 642 3.81 -24.37 7.77
N GLU A 643 3.91 -23.99 9.05
CA GLU A 643 3.42 -24.77 10.20
C GLU A 643 2.05 -24.31 10.73
N ILE A 644 1.68 -23.03 10.54
CA ILE A 644 0.40 -22.50 11.04
C ILE A 644 -0.81 -23.22 10.42
N ALA A 645 -1.94 -23.20 11.12
CA ALA A 645 -3.17 -23.86 10.71
C ALA A 645 -2.98 -25.35 10.32
N GLY A 646 -2.04 -26.03 10.99
CA GLY A 646 -1.73 -27.43 10.71
C GLY A 646 -1.06 -27.69 9.36
N GLY A 647 -0.39 -26.67 8.81
CA GLY A 647 0.31 -26.75 7.53
C GLY A 647 -0.56 -26.49 6.30
N LYS A 648 -1.75 -25.92 6.49
CA LYS A 648 -2.66 -25.51 5.39
C LYS A 648 -1.93 -24.69 4.34
N TRP A 649 -1.00 -23.82 4.73
CA TRP A 649 -0.36 -22.82 3.87
C TRP A 649 1.06 -23.16 3.43
N ALA A 650 1.50 -24.41 3.62
CA ALA A 650 2.88 -24.79 3.31
C ALA A 650 3.26 -24.48 1.85
N GLY A 651 4.25 -23.60 1.66
CA GLY A 651 4.77 -23.17 0.37
C GLY A 651 4.19 -21.87 -0.20
N ILE A 652 3.16 -21.26 0.40
CA ILE A 652 2.59 -19.99 -0.11
C ILE A 652 3.57 -18.81 0.04
N ALA A 653 4.44 -18.84 1.05
CA ALA A 653 5.45 -17.81 1.30
C ALA A 653 6.81 -18.12 0.62
N SER A 654 6.80 -18.83 -0.52
CA SER A 654 8.03 -19.39 -1.14
C SER A 654 8.79 -18.45 -2.09
N THR A 655 8.27 -17.26 -2.36
CA THR A 655 8.92 -16.25 -3.21
C THR A 655 10.27 -15.80 -2.61
N PRO A 656 11.41 -15.96 -3.32
CA PRO A 656 12.69 -15.39 -2.91
C PRO A 656 12.71 -13.85 -2.99
N LYS A 657 13.49 -13.23 -2.12
CA LYS A 657 13.52 -11.78 -1.85
C LYS A 657 14.91 -11.18 -1.72
N PHE A 658 15.94 -11.96 -1.41
CA PHE A 658 17.33 -11.53 -1.36
C PHE A 658 18.05 -11.86 -2.67
N ASP A 659 18.71 -10.86 -3.25
CA ASP A 659 19.46 -11.00 -4.49
C ASP A 659 20.83 -10.30 -4.42
N VAL A 660 21.72 -10.63 -5.35
CA VAL A 660 23.06 -10.03 -5.49
C VAL A 660 22.98 -8.62 -6.06
N SER A 661 21.95 -8.33 -6.86
CA SER A 661 21.76 -7.07 -7.56
C SER A 661 20.28 -6.79 -7.82
N THR A 662 19.92 -5.52 -7.79
CA THR A 662 18.61 -4.98 -8.17
C THR A 662 18.51 -4.65 -9.65
N GLY A 663 19.63 -4.67 -10.39
CA GLY A 663 19.69 -4.26 -11.80
C GLY A 663 19.02 -5.25 -12.76
N ASP A 664 18.77 -6.49 -12.33
CA ASP A 664 17.88 -7.41 -13.05
C ASP A 664 16.46 -7.24 -12.53
N TRP A 665 15.53 -6.97 -13.43
CA TRP A 665 14.13 -6.74 -13.09
C TRP A 665 13.43 -8.01 -12.62
N ARG A 666 13.94 -9.18 -13.03
CA ARG A 666 13.32 -10.48 -12.76
C ARG A 666 13.43 -10.85 -11.27
N PRO A 667 12.47 -11.64 -10.75
CA PRO A 667 12.57 -12.21 -9.41
C PRO A 667 13.73 -13.23 -9.33
N ALA A 668 14.33 -13.34 -8.15
CA ALA A 668 15.40 -14.31 -7.91
C ALA A 668 14.82 -15.73 -7.83
N SER A 669 15.61 -16.74 -8.23
CA SER A 669 15.23 -18.15 -8.12
C SER A 669 15.54 -18.76 -6.74
N ARG A 670 16.35 -18.06 -5.93
CA ARG A 670 16.72 -18.43 -4.57
C ARG A 670 17.34 -17.24 -3.85
N ASP A 671 17.08 -17.13 -2.55
CA ASP A 671 17.69 -16.11 -1.69
C ASP A 671 19.22 -16.23 -1.64
N VAL A 672 19.91 -15.10 -1.82
CA VAL A 672 21.38 -15.00 -1.73
C VAL A 672 21.80 -13.75 -0.97
N VAL A 673 22.58 -13.93 0.10
CA VAL A 673 23.39 -12.86 0.69
C VAL A 673 24.79 -12.86 0.06
N SER A 674 25.26 -11.68 -0.35
CA SER A 674 26.55 -11.54 -1.03
C SER A 674 27.38 -10.37 -0.47
N ASN A 675 28.64 -10.25 -0.94
CA ASN A 675 29.53 -9.11 -0.69
C ASN A 675 29.89 -8.82 0.78
N LEU A 676 29.84 -9.81 1.67
CA LEU A 676 30.36 -9.67 3.04
C LEU A 676 31.89 -9.58 3.05
N SER A 677 32.40 -8.60 3.79
CA SER A 677 33.81 -8.24 3.90
C SER A 677 34.35 -8.55 5.30
N TYR A 678 35.61 -9.00 5.36
CA TYR A 678 36.30 -9.34 6.62
C TYR A 678 37.63 -8.61 6.73
N VAL A 679 38.04 -8.29 7.96
CA VAL A 679 39.33 -7.69 8.30
C VAL A 679 40.21 -8.68 9.10
N GLN A 680 41.54 -8.52 9.02
CA GLN A 680 42.49 -9.31 9.81
C GLN A 680 42.60 -8.78 11.25
N SER A 681 41.81 -9.35 12.16
CA SER A 681 41.69 -8.88 13.56
C SER A 681 42.93 -9.09 14.44
N ARG A 682 43.93 -9.85 13.99
CA ARG A 682 45.19 -10.07 14.73
C ARG A 682 46.32 -9.14 14.30
N GLN A 683 46.07 -8.27 13.33
CA GLN A 683 47.04 -7.37 12.74
C GLN A 683 46.87 -5.98 13.36
N ASN A 684 47.97 -5.37 13.77
CA ASN A 684 47.98 -3.94 14.09
C ASN A 684 47.68 -3.13 12.82
N PHE A 685 47.02 -1.98 13.00
CA PHE A 685 46.84 -1.03 11.93
C PHE A 685 48.19 -0.36 11.55
N ASP A 686 48.14 0.73 10.81
CA ASP A 686 49.32 1.52 10.47
C ASP A 686 49.93 2.17 11.73
N TYR A 687 51.25 2.03 11.90
CA TYR A 687 51.97 2.54 13.07
C TYR A 687 51.86 4.07 13.23
N GLY A 688 51.64 4.83 12.16
CA GLY A 688 51.53 6.28 12.18
C GLY A 688 50.15 6.77 12.64
N PHE A 689 49.10 5.99 12.39
CA PHE A 689 47.76 6.26 12.88
C PHE A 689 47.45 5.57 14.21
N GLY A 690 48.15 4.50 14.57
CA GLY A 690 47.84 3.70 15.76
C GLY A 690 46.56 2.85 15.59
N ASN A 691 46.19 2.13 16.65
CA ASN A 691 45.15 1.09 16.58
C ASN A 691 43.72 1.58 16.89
N LEU A 692 43.54 2.82 17.36
CA LEU A 692 42.22 3.44 17.52
C LEU A 692 41.80 4.10 16.20
N GLY A 693 40.56 3.88 15.80
CA GLY A 693 39.88 4.65 14.77
C GLY A 693 38.83 5.58 15.38
N ILE A 694 38.62 6.72 14.73
CA ILE A 694 37.66 7.74 15.14
C ILE A 694 36.78 8.05 13.94
N TYR A 695 35.49 7.74 14.04
CA TYR A 695 34.47 8.23 13.13
C TYR A 695 33.73 9.40 13.77
N ALA A 696 33.82 10.57 13.17
CA ALA A 696 32.93 11.69 13.48
C ALA A 696 31.70 11.59 12.56
N GLU A 697 30.49 11.81 13.09
CA GLU A 697 29.24 11.88 12.33
C GLU A 697 29.43 12.62 10.99
N GLN A 698 28.92 12.08 9.87
CA GLN A 698 29.07 12.61 8.51
C GLN A 698 30.52 12.75 7.96
N SER A 699 31.55 12.33 8.70
CA SER A 699 32.94 12.42 8.26
C SER A 699 33.38 11.20 7.44
N SER A 700 34.19 11.43 6.41
CA SER A 700 34.86 10.37 5.62
C SER A 700 36.32 10.12 6.04
N SER A 701 36.77 10.74 7.14
CA SER A 701 38.16 10.66 7.64
C SER A 701 38.61 9.24 7.97
N ALA A 702 37.80 8.49 8.74
CA ALA A 702 38.07 7.09 9.09
C ALA A 702 38.29 6.22 7.84
N TYR A 703 37.43 6.42 6.83
CA TYR A 703 37.53 5.74 5.53
C TYR A 703 38.82 6.13 4.79
N ALA A 704 39.15 7.43 4.74
CA ALA A 704 40.37 7.91 4.09
C ALA A 704 41.63 7.33 4.73
N GLN A 705 41.67 7.26 6.06
CA GLN A 705 42.77 6.64 6.81
C GLN A 705 42.89 5.13 6.50
N GLY A 706 41.78 4.41 6.38
CA GLY A 706 41.74 2.96 6.09
C GLY A 706 42.31 2.55 4.71
N ARG A 707 42.51 3.50 3.80
CA ARG A 707 42.99 3.26 2.42
C ARG A 707 44.44 3.67 2.16
N ILE A 708 45.14 4.29 3.11
CA ILE A 708 46.48 4.84 2.90
C ILE A 708 47.48 4.33 3.94
N CYS A 709 48.75 4.23 3.55
CA CYS A 709 49.84 4.08 4.51
C CYS A 709 50.28 5.47 5.01
N ALA A 710 50.40 5.65 6.32
CA ALA A 710 50.77 6.96 6.86
C ALA A 710 52.17 7.40 6.42
N SER A 711 53.06 6.47 6.04
CA SER A 711 54.44 6.82 5.63
C SER A 711 54.55 7.44 4.23
N ILE A 712 53.53 7.34 3.38
CA ILE A 712 53.58 7.90 2.01
C ILE A 712 53.04 9.33 1.92
N ASN A 713 52.42 9.84 2.98
CA ASN A 713 51.91 11.21 3.06
C ASN A 713 52.29 11.77 4.43
N ALA A 714 52.98 12.92 4.48
CA ALA A 714 53.37 13.56 5.76
C ALA A 714 52.17 14.09 6.59
N ALA A 715 50.94 13.66 6.26
CA ALA A 715 49.72 14.02 6.93
C ALA A 715 49.55 13.22 8.23
N TRP A 716 49.58 13.95 9.35
CA TRP A 716 49.13 13.46 10.66
C TRP A 716 47.61 13.26 10.64
N PRO A 717 47.03 12.42 11.53
CA PRO A 717 45.58 12.22 11.58
C PRO A 717 44.80 13.54 11.74
N THR A 718 45.42 14.57 12.33
CA THR A 718 44.81 15.90 12.55
C THR A 718 44.86 16.86 11.34
N LYS A 719 45.19 16.40 10.12
CA LYS A 719 45.41 17.29 8.95
C LYS A 719 44.65 16.82 7.72
N ASN A 720 44.22 17.79 6.91
CA ASN A 720 43.56 17.57 5.62
C ASN A 720 42.34 16.64 5.75
N SER A 721 42.05 15.84 4.72
CA SER A 721 40.95 14.86 4.68
C SER A 721 41.06 13.71 5.69
N PHE A 722 42.15 13.63 6.46
CA PHE A 722 42.32 12.61 7.49
C PHE A 722 41.79 13.04 8.86
N SER A 723 41.50 14.33 9.04
CA SER A 723 41.00 14.86 10.30
C SER A 723 39.51 14.58 10.47
N PRO A 724 39.08 14.02 11.61
CA PRO A 724 37.66 13.88 11.92
C PRO A 724 37.01 15.25 12.05
N GLN A 725 35.91 15.45 11.33
CA GLN A 725 35.16 16.70 11.31
C GLN A 725 33.68 16.41 11.53
N LEU A 726 33.11 17.00 12.57
CA LEU A 726 31.68 16.97 12.82
C LEU A 726 30.96 18.04 12.00
N PRO A 727 29.65 17.85 11.71
CA PRO A 727 28.80 18.94 11.22
C PRO A 727 28.81 20.10 12.21
N SER A 728 28.54 21.31 11.71
CA SER A 728 28.39 22.46 12.59
C SER A 728 27.30 22.23 13.62
N LEU A 729 27.56 22.70 14.85
CA LEU A 729 26.55 22.86 15.89
C LEU A 729 26.18 24.33 16.01
N ASP A 730 24.89 24.57 16.10
CA ASP A 730 24.24 25.86 16.38
C ASP A 730 22.98 25.64 17.24
N PRO A 731 22.37 26.71 17.81
CA PRO A 731 21.20 26.58 18.68
C PRO A 731 19.98 25.88 18.07
N TYR A 732 19.94 25.72 16.75
CA TYR A 732 18.82 25.16 15.98
C TYR A 732 19.12 23.79 15.38
N SER A 733 20.39 23.40 15.34
CA SER A 733 20.86 22.07 14.94
C SER A 733 20.46 20.98 15.97
N PRO A 734 20.54 19.68 15.59
CA PRO A 734 20.36 18.58 16.53
C PRO A 734 21.19 18.74 17.81
N GLN A 735 20.55 18.49 18.96
CA GLN A 735 21.14 18.73 20.29
C GLN A 735 22.42 17.91 20.57
N VAL A 736 22.56 16.77 19.90
CA VAL A 736 23.66 15.83 20.09
C VAL A 736 24.27 15.48 18.73
N ARG A 737 25.61 15.50 18.68
CA ARG A 737 26.41 14.86 17.62
C ARG A 737 27.10 13.63 18.16
N THR A 738 27.43 12.69 17.28
CA THR A 738 28.06 11.43 17.67
C THR A 738 29.49 11.29 17.16
N ILE A 739 30.33 10.66 17.97
CA ILE A 739 31.67 10.19 17.60
C ILE A 739 31.74 8.70 17.95
N ASP A 740 32.07 7.84 16.98
CA ASP A 740 32.33 6.42 17.25
C ASP A 740 33.83 6.17 17.33
N LEU A 741 34.29 5.70 18.49
CA LEU A 741 35.61 5.13 18.67
C LEU A 741 35.55 3.64 18.35
N PHE A 742 36.54 3.13 17.62
CA PHE A 742 36.58 1.72 17.25
C PHE A 742 37.99 1.15 17.24
N HIS A 743 38.09 -0.14 17.57
CA HIS A 743 39.32 -0.91 17.55
C HIS A 743 39.57 -1.42 16.13
N ARG A 744 40.73 -1.09 15.55
CA ARG A 744 41.17 -1.52 14.21
C ARG A 744 42.56 -2.16 14.20
N GLY A 745 43.09 -2.52 15.36
CA GLY A 745 44.37 -3.19 15.53
C GLY A 745 44.25 -4.64 15.99
N ASP A 746 45.33 -5.19 16.57
CA ASP A 746 45.31 -6.54 17.11
C ASP A 746 44.35 -6.66 18.31
N HIS A 747 43.21 -7.31 18.09
CA HIS A 747 42.11 -7.41 19.06
C HIS A 747 42.48 -8.10 20.37
N ARG A 748 43.63 -8.78 20.43
CA ARG A 748 44.13 -9.46 21.65
C ARG A 748 44.58 -8.48 22.72
N PHE A 749 44.82 -7.22 22.34
CA PHE A 749 45.28 -6.17 23.25
C PHE A 749 44.20 -5.10 23.39
N PRO A 750 43.80 -4.76 24.63
CA PRO A 750 42.85 -3.67 24.87
C PRO A 750 43.48 -2.31 24.53
N LEU A 751 42.64 -1.34 24.19
CA LEU A 751 43.04 0.04 23.89
C LEU A 751 42.35 1.00 24.87
N GLY A 752 43.11 1.52 25.84
CA GLY A 752 42.65 2.62 26.69
C GLY A 752 42.57 3.92 25.90
N TRP A 753 41.57 4.75 26.17
CA TRP A 753 41.40 6.06 25.53
C TRP A 753 40.83 7.08 26.52
N SER A 754 41.10 8.36 26.26
CA SER A 754 40.54 9.49 27.01
C SER A 754 40.27 10.70 26.12
N VAL A 755 39.36 11.56 26.55
CA VAL A 755 38.88 12.75 25.84
C VAL A 755 39.19 13.98 26.67
N GLN A 756 39.78 14.99 26.04
CA GLN A 756 40.03 16.30 26.60
C GLN A 756 39.27 17.34 25.79
N VAL A 757 38.44 18.12 26.47
CA VAL A 757 37.60 19.16 25.87
C VAL A 757 38.10 20.53 26.32
N PRO A 758 38.40 21.46 25.40
CA PRO A 758 39.02 22.74 25.76
C PRO A 758 38.05 23.78 26.34
N PHE A 759 36.74 23.53 26.30
CA PHE A 759 35.70 24.45 26.78
C PHE A 759 34.66 23.72 27.64
N GLU A 760 34.30 24.29 28.79
CA GLU A 760 33.33 23.71 29.73
C GLU A 760 31.90 23.61 29.15
N TRP A 761 31.57 24.47 28.18
CA TRP A 761 30.26 24.47 27.52
C TRP A 761 30.14 23.39 26.43
N VAL A 762 31.22 22.69 26.07
CA VAL A 762 31.16 21.47 25.25
C VAL A 762 31.20 20.28 26.18
N LYS A 763 30.21 19.40 26.07
CA LYS A 763 30.11 18.18 26.86
C LYS A 763 30.32 16.98 25.94
N VAL A 764 31.21 16.07 26.34
CA VAL A 764 31.42 14.77 25.69
C VAL A 764 31.17 13.68 26.72
N THR A 765 30.40 12.65 26.38
CA THR A 765 30.11 11.53 27.29
C THR A 765 30.07 10.20 26.53
N PRO A 766 30.77 9.16 26.98
CA PRO A 766 31.79 9.14 28.06
C PRO A 766 33.08 9.91 27.71
N THR A 767 33.93 10.19 28.71
CA THR A 767 35.22 10.90 28.52
C THR A 767 36.45 10.01 28.60
N GLU A 768 36.32 8.77 29.07
CA GLU A 768 37.39 7.78 29.11
C GLU A 768 36.81 6.37 29.00
N GLY A 769 37.63 5.42 28.61
CA GLY A 769 37.22 4.03 28.54
C GLY A 769 38.27 3.12 27.93
N THR A 770 37.87 1.90 27.57
CA THR A 770 38.76 0.91 26.98
C THR A 770 38.01 0.10 25.93
N LEU A 771 38.57 0.00 24.72
CA LEU A 771 38.05 -0.91 23.70
C LEU A 771 38.72 -2.27 23.83
N THR A 772 37.92 -3.33 23.74
CA THR A 772 38.37 -4.71 23.88
C THR A 772 37.90 -5.56 22.70
N LYS A 773 38.27 -6.84 22.67
CA LYS A 773 37.74 -7.78 21.67
C LYS A 773 36.22 -7.89 21.73
N ASP A 774 35.66 -7.93 22.94
CA ASP A 774 34.22 -8.17 23.17
C ASP A 774 33.42 -6.86 23.10
N GLN A 775 34.09 -5.71 23.28
CA GLN A 775 33.53 -4.37 23.08
C GLN A 775 34.47 -3.53 22.21
N PRO A 776 34.50 -3.76 20.88
CA PRO A 776 35.44 -3.12 19.98
C PRO A 776 35.00 -1.72 19.52
N GLU A 777 33.83 -1.23 19.94
CA GLU A 777 33.32 0.11 19.61
C GLU A 777 32.79 0.83 20.86
N GLN A 778 32.86 2.16 20.85
CA GLN A 778 32.25 3.04 21.84
C GLN A 778 31.74 4.31 21.15
N ARG A 779 30.44 4.58 21.23
CA ARG A 779 29.85 5.86 20.81
C ARG A 779 30.00 6.90 21.93
N LEU A 780 30.36 8.11 21.55
CA LEU A 780 30.43 9.31 22.38
C LEU A 780 29.38 10.32 21.91
N ASN A 781 28.64 10.89 22.86
CA ASN A 781 27.70 11.98 22.59
C ASN A 781 28.39 13.31 22.85
N VAL A 782 28.26 14.23 21.90
CA VAL A 782 28.81 15.60 21.96
C VAL A 782 27.65 16.59 21.96
N SER A 783 27.57 17.45 22.97
CA SER A 783 26.54 18.50 23.09
C SER A 783 27.13 19.83 23.54
N VAL A 784 26.36 20.90 23.35
CA VAL A 784 26.75 22.27 23.67
C VAL A 784 25.74 22.90 24.62
N ASP A 785 26.21 23.50 25.71
CA ASP A 785 25.40 24.35 26.58
C ASP A 785 25.32 25.77 26.00
N TRP A 786 24.29 26.00 25.17
CA TRP A 786 24.07 27.26 24.46
C TRP A 786 23.91 28.49 25.36
N SER A 787 23.61 28.31 26.65
CA SER A 787 23.51 29.42 27.62
C SER A 787 24.88 29.98 28.00
N ALA A 788 25.92 29.16 27.92
CA ALA A 788 27.31 29.50 28.26
C ALA A 788 28.16 29.89 27.04
N VAL A 789 27.65 29.70 25.82
CA VAL A 789 28.33 30.13 24.59
C VAL A 789 28.10 31.62 24.35
N PRO A 790 29.14 32.44 24.11
CA PRO A 790 28.97 33.84 23.71
C PRO A 790 28.10 34.00 22.45
N LYS A 791 27.18 34.97 22.45
CA LYS A 791 26.36 35.28 21.26
C LYS A 791 27.25 35.74 20.11
N GLY A 792 26.98 35.27 18.89
CA GLY A 792 27.76 35.57 17.68
C GLY A 792 29.13 34.89 17.63
N LEU A 793 29.40 33.93 18.52
CA LEU A 793 30.62 33.11 18.42
C LEU A 793 30.57 32.27 17.14
N GLU A 794 31.63 32.34 16.34
CA GLU A 794 31.93 31.38 15.28
C GLU A 794 33.36 30.88 15.47
N GLN A 795 33.51 29.60 15.83
CA GLN A 795 34.83 29.00 15.97
C GLN A 795 34.80 27.48 15.76
N THR A 796 35.94 26.89 15.44
CA THR A 796 36.11 25.43 15.44
C THR A 796 36.76 24.97 16.75
N VAL A 797 35.99 24.26 17.58
CA VAL A 797 36.48 23.59 18.78
C VAL A 797 37.24 22.32 18.39
N LYS A 798 38.39 22.09 19.02
CA LYS A 798 39.22 20.90 18.80
C LYS A 798 39.11 19.98 20.02
N ILE A 799 38.33 18.92 19.91
CA ILE A 799 38.20 17.89 20.95
C ILE A 799 39.37 16.93 20.77
N ARG A 800 40.19 16.77 21.80
CA ARG A 800 41.37 15.92 21.76
C ARG A 800 41.03 14.53 22.28
N ILE A 801 41.37 13.50 21.50
CA ILE A 801 41.22 12.10 21.90
C ILE A 801 42.62 11.47 21.89
N GLU A 802 43.02 10.86 23.00
CA GLU A 802 44.32 10.19 23.17
C GLU A 802 44.08 8.71 23.48
N TRP A 803 45.01 7.83 23.07
CA TRP A 803 44.89 6.40 23.33
C TRP A 803 46.23 5.68 23.47
N ASP A 804 46.16 4.50 24.08
CA ASP A 804 47.32 3.65 24.31
C ASP A 804 47.77 2.89 23.05
N PRO A 805 49.08 2.62 22.92
CA PRO A 805 50.17 3.16 23.75
C PRO A 805 50.48 4.63 23.39
N VAL A 806 50.89 5.43 24.37
CA VAL A 806 51.42 6.79 24.15
C VAL A 806 52.51 6.76 23.05
N PRO A 807 52.56 7.73 22.09
CA PRO A 807 51.98 9.09 22.15
C PRO A 807 50.79 9.37 21.21
N TYR A 808 49.95 8.37 20.89
CA TYR A 808 48.90 8.56 19.89
C TYR A 808 47.75 9.49 20.32
N PHE A 809 47.33 10.37 19.41
CA PHE A 809 46.18 11.24 19.58
C PHE A 809 45.61 11.72 18.23
N ASP A 810 44.38 12.24 18.26
CA ASP A 810 43.75 12.98 17.17
C ASP A 810 42.93 14.17 17.70
N LEU A 811 42.51 15.06 16.79
CA LEU A 811 41.69 16.23 17.07
C LEU A 811 40.40 16.14 16.24
N VAL A 812 39.28 15.92 16.91
CA VAL A 812 37.96 16.03 16.30
C VAL A 812 37.58 17.51 16.21
N HIS A 813 37.31 17.98 15.00
CA HIS A 813 36.97 19.37 14.72
C HIS A 813 35.46 19.55 14.75
N LEU A 814 34.98 20.34 15.71
CA LEU A 814 33.59 20.70 15.89
C LEU A 814 33.41 22.20 15.59
N PRO A 815 32.89 22.57 14.40
CA PRO A 815 32.44 23.94 14.17
C PRO A 815 31.27 24.27 15.10
N VAL A 816 31.35 25.41 15.79
CA VAL A 816 30.32 25.92 16.70
C VAL A 816 29.98 27.35 16.30
N ARG A 817 28.68 27.59 16.08
CA ARG A 817 28.11 28.90 15.74
C ARG A 817 26.98 29.23 16.71
N ASN A 818 26.99 30.39 17.36
CA ASN A 818 25.90 30.82 18.25
C ASN A 818 25.20 32.06 17.67
N GLU A 819 24.67 31.88 16.47
CA GLU A 819 23.79 32.84 15.80
C GLU A 819 22.36 32.60 16.25
N ARG A 820 21.58 33.67 16.37
CA ARG A 820 20.21 33.61 16.88
C ARG A 820 19.29 34.48 16.03
N VAL A 821 18.11 33.96 15.74
CA VAL A 821 17.03 34.75 15.15
C VAL A 821 16.61 35.86 16.11
N PRO A 822 16.02 36.96 15.60
CA PRO A 822 15.33 37.95 16.42
C PRO A 822 14.27 37.31 17.35
N ASP A 823 14.08 37.86 18.54
CA ASP A 823 13.17 37.31 19.56
C ASP A 823 11.70 37.22 19.09
N ASP A 824 11.32 38.04 18.11
CA ASP A 824 10.00 38.10 17.48
C ASP A 824 9.85 37.21 16.24
N PHE A 825 10.93 36.59 15.75
CA PHE A 825 10.85 35.66 14.61
C PHE A 825 10.12 34.37 14.99
N ARG A 826 9.27 33.89 14.09
CA ARG A 826 8.55 32.61 14.18
C ARG A 826 8.72 31.89 12.86
N GLY A 827 9.15 30.63 12.87
CA GLY A 827 9.45 29.86 11.65
C GLY A 827 10.73 29.05 11.74
N PHE A 828 11.32 28.72 10.59
CA PHE A 828 12.45 27.80 10.46
C PHE A 828 13.79 28.53 10.24
N PRO A 829 14.65 28.64 11.27
CA PRO A 829 16.03 29.07 11.10
C PRO A 829 16.91 28.07 10.34
N GLU A 830 17.87 28.60 9.58
CA GLU A 830 19.00 27.84 9.03
C GLU A 830 19.78 27.15 10.16
N ALA A 831 19.97 25.84 9.99
CA ALA A 831 20.77 25.02 10.90
C ALA A 831 21.77 24.22 10.06
N GLY A 832 23.06 24.32 10.39
CA GLY A 832 24.11 23.58 9.67
C GLY A 832 24.19 23.83 8.16
N GLY A 833 23.73 25.00 7.67
CA GLY A 833 23.77 25.35 6.24
C GLY A 833 22.57 24.88 5.41
N LEU A 834 21.51 24.39 6.05
CA LEU A 834 20.28 23.96 5.39
C LEU A 834 19.03 24.32 6.19
N ILE A 835 17.87 24.23 5.55
CA ILE A 835 16.54 24.25 6.18
C ILE A 835 15.74 23.10 5.57
N SER A 836 15.12 22.26 6.39
CA SER A 836 14.23 21.17 5.95
C SER A 836 12.87 21.36 6.62
N ILE A 837 11.81 21.34 5.83
CA ILE A 837 10.44 21.68 6.25
C ILE A 837 9.52 20.57 5.76
N GLU A 838 8.77 19.96 6.67
CA GLU A 838 7.65 19.10 6.28
C GLU A 838 6.49 19.97 5.79
N ALA A 839 5.93 19.62 4.64
CA ALA A 839 4.97 20.50 3.97
C ALA A 839 3.73 20.88 4.80
N PRO A 840 3.19 20.02 5.69
CA PRO A 840 2.11 20.40 6.58
C PRO A 840 2.44 21.53 7.57
N HIS A 841 3.72 21.81 7.85
CA HIS A 841 4.14 22.80 8.84
C HIS A 841 4.28 24.23 8.27
N PHE A 842 3.33 24.64 7.44
CA PHE A 842 3.21 26.02 6.96
C PHE A 842 2.69 26.95 8.06
N GLN A 843 3.04 28.24 8.00
CA GLN A 843 2.60 29.25 8.97
C GLN A 843 1.32 29.96 8.55
N ARG A 844 1.06 30.05 7.24
CA ARG A 844 -0.09 30.72 6.66
C ARG A 844 -0.57 29.99 5.40
N ALA A 845 -1.84 30.13 5.09
CA ALA A 845 -2.46 29.66 3.87
C ALA A 845 -3.45 30.70 3.34
N SER A 846 -3.78 30.62 2.05
CA SER A 846 -4.92 31.32 1.46
C SER A 846 -6.24 30.80 2.06
N ASP A 847 -7.18 31.71 2.34
CA ASP A 847 -8.52 31.39 2.86
C ASP A 847 -9.55 31.56 1.74
N GLU A 848 -9.63 30.55 0.87
CA GLU A 848 -10.49 30.52 -0.33
C GLU A 848 -11.25 29.18 -0.39
N ASP A 849 -12.29 29.09 -1.22
CA ASP A 849 -13.09 27.86 -1.40
C ASP A 849 -12.25 26.66 -1.87
N VAL A 850 -11.12 26.93 -2.52
CA VAL A 850 -10.07 25.98 -2.84
C VAL A 850 -8.85 26.35 -2.03
N SER A 851 -8.39 25.45 -1.16
CA SER A 851 -7.24 25.69 -0.29
C SER A 851 -6.42 24.41 -0.10
N PHE A 852 -5.20 24.55 0.44
CA PHE A 852 -4.39 23.40 0.80
C PHE A 852 -4.89 22.79 2.10
N GLU A 853 -5.11 21.48 2.10
CA GLU A 853 -5.43 20.71 3.29
C GLU A 853 -4.29 19.74 3.64
N HIS A 854 -4.18 19.44 4.93
CA HIS A 854 -3.23 18.50 5.48
C HIS A 854 -3.70 17.05 5.27
N VAL A 855 -2.86 16.26 4.60
CA VAL A 855 -3.06 14.83 4.36
C VAL A 855 -2.08 14.03 5.22
N LYS A 856 -2.45 13.83 6.50
CA LYS A 856 -1.59 13.34 7.60
C LYS A 856 -0.79 12.07 7.31
N LEU A 857 -1.38 11.10 6.62
CA LEU A 857 -0.80 9.76 6.48
C LEU A 857 -0.13 9.53 5.12
N LEU A 858 -0.27 10.48 4.18
CA LEU A 858 0.31 10.37 2.85
C LEU A 858 1.66 11.07 2.82
N GLY A 859 2.71 10.36 3.21
CA GLY A 859 4.09 10.83 3.16
C GLY A 859 5.06 9.66 3.23
N THR A 860 6.12 9.71 2.43
CA THR A 860 7.24 8.76 2.43
C THR A 860 8.57 9.45 2.72
N ARG A 861 8.61 10.78 2.58
CA ARG A 861 9.73 11.67 2.91
C ARG A 861 9.39 12.60 4.07
N SER A 862 8.18 12.51 4.59
CA SER A 862 7.62 13.36 5.64
C SER A 862 6.91 12.48 6.66
N GLU A 863 7.17 12.71 7.95
CA GLU A 863 6.52 11.98 9.05
C GLU A 863 5.11 12.55 9.33
N SER A 864 4.88 13.83 9.02
CA SER A 864 3.59 14.50 9.14
C SER A 864 2.69 14.33 7.91
N GLY A 865 3.13 13.67 6.84
CA GLY A 865 2.35 13.48 5.61
C GLY A 865 2.56 14.60 4.58
N SER A 866 1.51 14.97 3.85
CA SER A 866 1.58 15.91 2.73
C SER A 866 0.50 16.99 2.77
N ILE A 867 0.58 17.95 1.85
CA ILE A 867 -0.48 18.91 1.56
C ILE A 867 -0.91 18.82 0.09
N ALA A 868 -2.20 19.03 -0.17
CA ALA A 868 -2.76 19.10 -1.52
C ALA A 868 -4.02 19.97 -1.54
N LEU A 869 -4.44 20.44 -2.73
CA LEU A 869 -5.63 21.27 -2.86
C LEU A 869 -6.93 20.49 -2.64
N ARG A 870 -7.87 21.10 -1.92
CA ARG A 870 -9.21 20.57 -1.61
C ARG A 870 -10.26 21.68 -1.66
N PRO A 871 -11.55 21.32 -1.82
CA PRO A 871 -12.07 20.00 -2.21
C PRO A 871 -11.64 19.58 -3.63
N TYR A 872 -11.35 18.29 -3.85
CA TYR A 872 -10.73 17.79 -5.08
C TYR A 872 -11.45 18.24 -6.37
N ARG A 873 -12.78 18.05 -6.46
CA ARG A 873 -13.56 18.46 -7.66
C ARG A 873 -13.56 19.97 -7.88
N ALA A 874 -13.65 20.76 -6.82
CA ALA A 874 -13.68 22.22 -6.91
C ALA A 874 -12.33 22.78 -7.38
N ALA A 875 -11.23 22.28 -6.80
CA ALA A 875 -9.87 22.64 -7.19
C ALA A 875 -9.59 22.29 -8.66
N ARG A 876 -10.11 21.15 -9.12
CA ARG A 876 -9.92 20.70 -10.50
C ARG A 876 -10.74 21.49 -11.52
N ALA A 877 -11.97 21.89 -11.18
CA ALA A 877 -12.87 22.57 -12.09
C ALA A 877 -12.44 24.01 -12.45
N SER A 878 -11.51 24.60 -11.68
CA SER A 878 -11.05 25.97 -11.90
C SER A 878 -9.55 26.09 -11.65
N SER A 879 -8.75 26.04 -12.73
CA SER A 879 -7.30 26.26 -12.65
C SER A 879 -6.97 27.63 -12.05
N SER A 880 -7.78 28.67 -12.27
CA SER A 880 -7.55 29.98 -11.66
C SER A 880 -7.75 29.99 -10.14
N ALA A 881 -8.73 29.23 -9.63
CA ALA A 881 -8.92 29.06 -8.18
C ALA A 881 -7.78 28.23 -7.58
N ALA A 882 -7.38 27.16 -8.25
CA ALA A 882 -6.24 26.34 -7.83
C ALA A 882 -4.93 27.16 -7.79
N GLU A 883 -4.63 27.90 -8.85
CA GLU A 883 -3.43 28.73 -8.94
C GLU A 883 -3.43 29.90 -7.94
N ALA A 884 -4.60 30.36 -7.50
CA ALA A 884 -4.72 31.40 -6.47
C ALA A 884 -4.45 30.88 -5.05
N ALA A 885 -4.63 29.58 -4.80
CA ALA A 885 -4.40 28.98 -3.49
C ALA A 885 -2.90 28.83 -3.18
N TRP A 886 -2.50 29.11 -1.94
CA TRP A 886 -1.11 29.07 -1.52
C TRP A 886 -0.94 28.66 -0.05
N VAL A 887 0.25 28.15 0.28
CA VAL A 887 0.77 28.10 1.66
C VAL A 887 2.11 28.81 1.75
N GLU A 888 2.42 29.33 2.94
CA GLU A 888 3.63 30.10 3.21
C GLU A 888 4.39 29.60 4.43
N TYR A 889 5.71 29.56 4.28
CA TYR A 889 6.65 29.16 5.31
C TYR A 889 7.60 30.31 5.62
N ASP A 890 7.79 30.63 6.90
CA ASP A 890 8.76 31.62 7.33
C ASP A 890 10.11 30.95 7.58
N ILE A 891 11.15 31.51 6.98
CA ILE A 891 12.52 31.01 7.07
C ILE A 891 13.47 32.12 7.50
N TYR A 892 14.54 31.76 8.21
CA TYR A 892 15.60 32.69 8.57
C TYR A 892 16.96 32.18 8.10
N ILE A 893 17.66 32.97 7.30
CA ILE A 893 18.96 32.60 6.74
C ILE A 893 20.05 33.41 7.44
N PHE A 894 21.08 32.73 7.95
CA PHE A 894 22.22 33.35 8.62
C PHE A 894 23.42 33.54 7.68
N SER A 895 23.61 32.61 6.73
CA SER A 895 24.75 32.60 5.82
C SER A 895 24.46 33.31 4.50
N ASP A 896 25.48 33.87 3.85
CA ASP A 896 25.37 34.27 2.44
C ASP A 896 25.12 33.03 1.56
N SER A 897 24.07 33.06 0.74
CA SER A 897 23.75 31.94 -0.16
C SER A 897 24.63 31.96 -1.43
N SER A 898 25.78 31.31 -1.36
CA SER A 898 26.73 31.18 -2.48
C SER A 898 26.86 29.72 -2.90
N PRO A 899 26.66 29.35 -4.18
CA PRO A 899 26.41 30.21 -5.35
C PRO A 899 24.96 30.74 -5.47
N GLY A 900 24.04 30.25 -4.65
CA GLY A 900 22.64 30.67 -4.60
C GLY A 900 21.80 29.68 -3.80
N LEU A 901 20.63 30.11 -3.32
CA LEU A 901 19.69 29.27 -2.59
C LEU A 901 19.04 28.26 -3.56
N THR A 902 19.17 26.97 -3.26
CA THR A 902 18.53 25.91 -4.02
C THR A 902 17.52 25.19 -3.15
N ALA A 903 16.27 25.08 -3.59
CA ALA A 903 15.26 24.25 -2.96
C ALA A 903 15.19 22.88 -3.63
N THR A 904 14.96 21.83 -2.85
CA THR A 904 14.58 20.49 -3.30
C THR A 904 13.20 20.21 -2.76
N ILE A 905 12.22 19.96 -3.63
CA ILE A 905 10.88 19.54 -3.23
C ILE A 905 10.69 18.05 -3.46
N TYR A 906 9.92 17.41 -2.59
CA TYR A 906 9.51 16.02 -2.69
C TYR A 906 8.01 15.98 -2.86
N VAL A 907 7.56 15.56 -4.03
CA VAL A 907 6.13 15.42 -4.37
C VAL A 907 5.80 13.95 -4.40
N ASN A 908 4.67 13.53 -3.82
CA ASN A 908 4.24 12.13 -3.89
C ASN A 908 4.15 11.67 -5.36
N GLY A 909 4.61 10.45 -5.66
CA GLY A 909 4.62 9.93 -7.03
C GLY A 909 3.24 9.99 -7.69
N GLY A 910 3.18 10.59 -8.89
CA GLY A 910 1.97 10.72 -9.71
C GLY A 910 2.33 11.13 -11.14
N LEU A 911 1.50 10.72 -12.11
CA LEU A 911 1.62 11.03 -13.53
C LEU A 911 0.59 12.10 -13.94
N ASP A 912 0.79 12.72 -15.11
CA ASP A 912 -0.18 13.67 -15.67
C ASP A 912 -1.44 12.90 -16.11
N THR A 913 -2.43 12.75 -15.22
CA THR A 913 -3.63 11.94 -15.49
C THR A 913 -4.63 12.60 -16.45
N ASP A 914 -4.41 13.87 -16.80
CA ASP A 914 -5.16 14.64 -17.79
C ASP A 914 -4.21 15.32 -18.79
N PRO A 915 -4.29 14.98 -20.10
CA PRO A 915 -3.48 15.63 -21.12
C PRO A 915 -3.76 17.14 -21.25
N ASP A 916 -4.92 17.62 -20.81
CA ASP A 916 -5.31 19.04 -20.88
C ASP A 916 -5.00 19.82 -19.58
N LEU A 917 -4.70 19.13 -18.48
CA LEU A 917 -4.36 19.73 -17.18
C LEU A 917 -3.04 19.17 -16.63
N LEU A 918 -1.96 19.42 -17.35
CA LEU A 918 -0.61 19.04 -16.94
C LEU A 918 -0.23 19.66 -15.60
N MET A 919 0.34 18.87 -14.68
CA MET A 919 0.69 19.32 -13.33
C MET A 919 1.78 20.39 -13.36
N LYS A 920 1.54 21.49 -12.66
CA LYS A 920 2.46 22.61 -12.49
C LYS A 920 2.52 23.06 -11.04
N TYR A 921 3.67 23.60 -10.66
CA TYR A 921 3.90 24.17 -9.34
C TYR A 921 4.63 25.51 -9.42
N SER A 922 4.54 26.31 -8.36
CA SER A 922 5.39 27.47 -8.12
C SER A 922 5.93 27.42 -6.70
N LEU A 923 7.24 27.65 -6.56
CA LEU A 923 7.91 27.85 -5.28
C LEU A 923 8.75 29.12 -5.39
N SER A 924 8.44 30.14 -4.58
CA SER A 924 9.10 31.44 -4.68
C SER A 924 9.30 32.10 -3.31
N LEU A 925 10.27 33.02 -3.25
CA LEU A 925 10.44 33.90 -2.10
C LEU A 925 9.53 35.12 -2.28
N VAL A 926 8.68 35.40 -1.31
CA VAL A 926 7.75 36.53 -1.35
C VAL A 926 8.50 37.84 -1.08
N THR A 927 8.68 38.67 -2.11
CA THR A 927 9.39 39.97 -2.04
C THR A 927 8.48 41.17 -2.32
N GLY A 928 7.18 40.96 -2.55
CA GLY A 928 6.22 42.00 -2.91
C GLY A 928 5.00 41.45 -3.66
N SER A 929 4.50 42.18 -4.66
CA SER A 929 3.32 41.79 -5.48
C SER A 929 3.69 40.90 -6.68
N GLU A 930 4.70 40.04 -6.54
CA GLU A 930 5.15 39.18 -7.65
C GLU A 930 4.10 38.13 -7.99
N THR A 931 3.96 37.86 -9.28
CA THR A 931 3.06 36.81 -9.81
C THR A 931 3.75 35.46 -9.73
N ALA A 932 3.01 34.41 -9.35
CA ALA A 932 3.50 33.03 -9.35
C ALA A 932 4.09 32.65 -10.72
N ASN A 933 5.24 31.96 -10.70
CA ASN A 933 5.87 31.42 -11.90
C ASN A 933 5.68 29.91 -11.91
N PHE A 934 4.67 29.44 -12.65
CA PHE A 934 4.32 28.02 -12.72
C PHE A 934 5.23 27.27 -13.67
N THR A 935 5.87 26.22 -13.15
CA THR A 935 6.73 25.29 -13.91
C THR A 935 6.06 23.93 -13.95
N ARG A 936 6.15 23.23 -15.10
CA ARG A 936 5.64 21.86 -15.23
C ARG A 936 6.39 20.93 -14.27
N LEU A 937 5.65 20.06 -13.59
CA LEU A 937 6.20 19.11 -12.62
C LEU A 937 6.92 17.97 -13.34
N LEU A 938 6.28 17.35 -14.32
CA LEU A 938 6.83 16.26 -15.12
C LEU A 938 7.47 16.81 -16.40
N ASP A 939 8.55 16.18 -16.85
CA ASP A 939 9.11 16.49 -18.16
C ASP A 939 8.23 15.88 -19.27
N GLU A 940 8.31 16.41 -20.48
CA GLU A 940 7.50 15.91 -21.60
C GLU A 940 8.00 14.53 -22.05
N PRO A 941 7.12 13.52 -22.20
CA PRO A 941 7.51 12.21 -22.70
C PRO A 941 7.99 12.30 -24.16
N GLU A 942 8.84 11.36 -24.58
CA GLU A 942 9.34 11.30 -25.96
C GLU A 942 8.21 11.05 -26.96
N THR A 943 7.23 10.21 -26.56
CA THR A 943 6.03 9.92 -27.33
C THR A 943 4.79 10.14 -26.45
N ALA A 944 3.74 10.74 -27.01
CA ALA A 944 2.48 10.92 -26.30
C ALA A 944 1.89 9.57 -25.85
N GLY A 945 1.42 9.50 -24.60
CA GLY A 945 0.93 8.27 -23.98
C GLY A 945 2.00 7.46 -23.24
N ASP A 946 3.29 7.81 -23.37
CA ASP A 946 4.37 7.18 -22.61
C ASP A 946 4.65 7.92 -21.27
N VAL A 947 5.42 7.29 -20.39
CA VAL A 947 5.86 7.86 -19.10
C VAL A 947 6.95 8.93 -19.31
N PRO A 948 7.09 9.91 -18.39
CA PRO A 948 8.10 10.95 -18.55
C PRO A 948 9.53 10.39 -18.47
N PRO A 949 10.53 11.09 -19.07
CA PRO A 949 11.92 10.64 -19.04
C PRO A 949 12.43 10.43 -17.62
N GLY A 950 13.09 9.29 -17.37
CA GLY A 950 13.62 8.94 -16.04
C GLY A 950 12.61 8.36 -15.06
N TRP A 951 11.32 8.22 -15.45
CA TRP A 951 10.28 7.66 -14.58
C TRP A 951 10.58 6.23 -14.15
N THR A 952 10.89 5.35 -15.10
CA THR A 952 11.17 3.94 -14.82
C THR A 952 12.29 3.75 -13.81
N GLU A 953 13.32 4.61 -13.84
CA GLU A 953 14.47 4.53 -12.93
C GLU A 953 14.16 5.05 -11.51
N SER A 954 13.17 5.93 -11.36
CA SER A 954 12.89 6.64 -10.11
C SER A 954 11.55 6.31 -9.47
N VAL A 955 10.68 5.56 -10.14
CA VAL A 955 9.38 5.13 -9.61
C VAL A 955 9.50 4.36 -8.29
N ALA A 956 10.60 3.62 -8.11
CA ALA A 956 10.92 2.90 -6.88
C ALA A 956 11.17 3.83 -5.67
N ASP A 957 11.41 5.13 -5.90
CA ASP A 957 11.57 6.12 -4.85
C ASP A 957 10.22 6.58 -4.27
N HIS A 958 9.11 6.32 -4.97
CA HIS A 958 7.73 6.71 -4.64
C HIS A 958 7.48 8.22 -4.53
N VAL A 959 8.48 9.05 -4.85
CA VAL A 959 8.37 10.52 -4.89
C VAL A 959 9.05 11.06 -6.13
N TRP A 960 8.52 12.18 -6.61
CA TRP A 960 9.13 12.97 -7.65
C TRP A 960 9.92 14.12 -7.03
N ILE A 961 11.22 14.17 -7.32
CA ILE A 961 12.14 15.15 -6.74
C ILE A 961 12.41 16.26 -7.76
N ARG A 962 12.29 17.52 -7.32
CA ARG A 962 12.63 18.68 -8.16
C ARG A 962 13.56 19.65 -7.44
N LYS A 963 14.60 20.08 -8.15
CA LYS A 963 15.54 21.12 -7.70
C LYS A 963 15.21 22.45 -8.33
N ILE A 964 15.10 23.49 -7.52
CA ILE A 964 14.64 24.82 -7.90
C ILE A 964 15.68 25.83 -7.46
N ALA A 965 16.17 26.65 -8.39
CA ALA A 965 17.05 27.76 -8.06
C ALA A 965 16.20 28.97 -7.62
N LEU A 966 16.32 29.38 -6.36
CA LEU A 966 15.64 30.56 -5.79
C LEU A 966 16.49 31.83 -5.89
N GLY A 967 17.71 31.73 -6.44
CA GLY A 967 18.64 32.85 -6.60
C GLY A 967 19.44 33.16 -5.33
N SER A 968 20.26 34.21 -5.37
CA SER A 968 21.08 34.61 -4.22
C SER A 968 20.29 35.52 -3.26
N VAL A 969 20.20 35.08 -2.02
CA VAL A 969 19.67 35.80 -0.86
C VAL A 969 20.77 36.21 0.11
N LYS A 970 20.52 37.29 0.85
CA LYS A 970 21.37 37.77 1.95
C LYS A 970 20.88 37.19 3.28
N PRO A 971 21.67 37.27 4.36
CA PRO A 971 21.17 36.94 5.69
C PRO A 971 19.93 37.77 6.04
N GLY A 972 18.90 37.12 6.57
CA GLY A 972 17.63 37.74 6.91
C GLY A 972 16.44 36.79 6.95
N ALA A 973 15.27 37.34 7.29
CA ALA A 973 14.00 36.63 7.26
C ALA A 973 13.40 36.68 5.84
N TYR A 974 12.83 35.56 5.43
CA TYR A 974 12.13 35.41 4.15
C TYR A 974 10.86 34.60 4.34
N THR A 975 9.91 34.77 3.43
CA THR A 975 8.72 33.93 3.32
C THR A 975 8.80 33.15 2.02
N LEU A 976 8.70 31.83 2.12
CA LEU A 976 8.65 30.90 1.00
C LEU A 976 7.20 30.54 0.71
N ARG A 977 6.74 30.69 -0.53
CA ARG A 977 5.35 30.39 -0.92
C ARG A 977 5.29 29.21 -1.89
N TRP A 978 4.35 28.29 -1.64
CA TRP A 978 4.04 27.15 -2.49
C TRP A 978 2.65 27.28 -3.12
N GLN A 979 2.54 27.00 -4.42
CA GLN A 979 1.31 27.06 -5.23
C GLN A 979 1.30 25.94 -6.27
N VAL A 980 0.13 25.47 -6.69
CA VAL A 980 -0.05 24.45 -7.74
C VAL A 980 -1.27 24.78 -8.60
N ASN A 981 -1.36 24.21 -9.81
CA ASN A 981 -2.53 24.39 -10.69
C ASN A 981 -3.55 23.24 -10.61
N SER A 982 -3.25 22.19 -9.85
CA SER A 982 -4.01 20.94 -9.83
C SER A 982 -4.06 20.32 -8.43
N PRO A 983 -5.19 19.72 -8.01
CA PRO A 983 -5.29 18.97 -6.76
C PRO A 983 -4.56 17.62 -6.77
N GLU A 984 -3.94 17.25 -7.89
CA GLU A 984 -3.15 16.02 -8.05
C GLU A 984 -1.72 16.16 -7.55
N VAL A 985 -1.28 17.38 -7.19
CA VAL A 985 0.06 17.65 -6.67
C VAL A 985 0.06 17.59 -5.14
N TYR A 986 0.75 16.60 -4.58
CA TYR A 986 0.88 16.37 -3.12
C TYR A 986 2.32 16.65 -2.69
N LEU A 987 2.55 17.77 -2.01
CA LEU A 987 3.87 18.13 -1.51
C LEU A 987 4.12 17.46 -0.15
N GLU A 988 5.21 16.72 -0.02
CA GLU A 988 5.61 16.07 1.24
C GLU A 988 6.63 16.92 2.02
N LYS A 989 7.66 17.45 1.33
CA LYS A 989 8.80 18.09 2.00
C LYS A 989 9.48 19.14 1.10
N ILE A 990 10.03 20.17 1.74
CA ILE A 990 10.89 21.19 1.12
C ILE A 990 12.25 21.20 1.84
N VAL A 991 13.35 21.12 1.09
CA VAL A 991 14.72 21.22 1.63
C VAL A 991 15.47 22.34 0.93
N LEU A 992 15.89 23.35 1.67
CA LEU A 992 16.71 24.46 1.20
C LEU A 992 18.19 24.19 1.49
N ASP A 993 19.00 24.13 0.44
CA ASP A 993 20.46 24.13 0.51
C ASP A 993 20.98 25.56 0.41
N VAL A 994 21.43 26.11 1.53
CA VAL A 994 21.88 27.51 1.64
C VAL A 994 23.33 27.66 1.17
N GLN A 995 24.17 26.67 1.44
CA GLN A 995 25.63 26.75 1.21
C GLN A 995 26.13 25.88 0.04
N GLY A 996 25.23 25.20 -0.68
CA GLY A 996 25.57 24.31 -1.80
C GLY A 996 26.26 23.02 -1.34
N ARG A 997 25.93 22.52 -0.14
CA ARG A 997 26.62 21.38 0.51
C ARG A 997 25.64 20.36 1.11
N LEU A 998 24.42 20.26 0.59
CA LEU A 998 23.45 19.28 1.08
C LEU A 998 24.03 17.85 1.02
N ALA A 999 24.12 17.21 2.18
CA ALA A 999 24.60 15.84 2.30
C ALA A 999 23.59 14.86 1.67
N GLN A 1000 24.07 13.84 0.96
CA GLN A 1000 23.22 12.87 0.28
C GLN A 1000 22.53 11.91 1.27
N SER A 1001 21.22 11.77 1.13
CA SER A 1001 20.38 10.83 1.88
C SER A 1001 19.14 10.51 1.06
N TYR A 1002 18.52 9.36 1.29
CA TYR A 1002 17.38 8.89 0.50
C TYR A 1002 16.07 9.59 0.85
N LEU A 1003 15.88 9.87 2.14
CA LEU A 1003 14.69 10.50 2.72
C LEU A 1003 14.80 12.03 2.83
N GLY A 1004 15.96 12.58 2.45
CA GLY A 1004 16.34 13.95 2.78
C GLY A 1004 16.65 14.14 4.28
N PRO A 1005 17.06 15.35 4.70
CA PRO A 1005 17.27 15.66 6.10
C PRO A 1005 15.97 15.56 6.92
N PRO A 1006 16.04 15.22 8.21
CA PRO A 1006 14.97 15.46 9.18
C PRO A 1006 14.56 16.93 9.17
N GLU A 1007 13.36 17.22 9.67
CA GLU A 1007 12.90 18.59 9.78
C GLU A 1007 13.85 19.45 10.65
N SER A 1008 14.03 20.70 10.25
CA SER A 1008 14.77 21.68 11.02
C SER A 1008 13.93 22.20 12.19
N SER A 1009 14.59 22.65 13.25
CA SER A 1009 13.88 23.20 14.41
C SER A 1009 12.96 24.36 14.01
N HIS A 1010 11.73 24.36 14.51
CA HIS A 1010 10.81 25.49 14.38
C HIS A 1010 10.87 26.36 15.63
N VAL A 1011 11.00 27.68 15.45
CA VAL A 1011 11.04 28.64 16.56
C VAL A 1011 9.65 29.24 16.78
N GLY A 1012 9.15 29.06 18.01
CA GLY A 1012 7.95 29.72 18.52
C GLY A 1012 6.62 29.08 18.11
N ASN A 1013 6.64 27.79 17.77
CA ASN A 1013 5.53 26.91 18.11
C ASN A 1013 5.57 26.64 19.62
N ASP A 1014 4.57 27.16 20.33
CA ASP A 1014 4.17 26.62 21.63
C ASP A 1014 3.17 25.48 21.35
N ASP A 1015 3.67 24.33 20.90
CA ASP A 1015 2.92 23.06 20.92
C ASP A 1015 3.54 22.09 21.93
#